data_AF-A0A966GVK0-F1
#
_entry.id   AF-A0A966GVK0-F1
#
_cell.length_a   1.000
_cell.length_b   1.000
_cell.length_c   1.000
_cell.angle_alpha   90.00
_cell.angle_beta   90.00
_cell.angle_gamma   90.00
#
_symmetry.space_group_name_H-M   'P 1'
#
loop_
_entity.id
_entity.type
_entity.pdbx_description
1 polymer ?
#
loop_
_entity_poly.entity_id
_entity_poly.type
_entity_poly.pdbx_seq_one_letter_code
_entity_poly.pdbx_strand_id
1 'polypeptide(L)'
;MTYIPSHKIRLVTAASLFDGHDAAINIMRRILQSKGAEIIHLGHNRSVKEIVEAAIEEDVHGIAITSYQGGHVEFFKYMKDLLEENGCGHIRIFGGGGGTILPEEAEELHAYGITRIYSPDDGRKMGLEGMIEDVIRQCDISLNGTGVYTKPLQLGEAHDIRQVARRITNAENGLEQSHKKPATRIPVLGITGTGGAGKSSVTDEIVRRYLNSFADKTIAVISVDPSKKKTGGALLGDRIRMNAISHPRAYMRSLATRDDNRALSAHVEEAIEICREAGYDLVILESAGVGQSDASILDYCDVSMYVMTPEYGAASQLEKINMLDYADLVCINKFDKAGALDALADVRKQYKRNHGLWTATDADLPIIGTMASRFNDEGVNRLFTRLLAKIEAKTGVHFGEFSFPETASVSQAVIPASRARYLSEISEANRGYDQLVKEQAAIASRLYQLQGALNAMQESAAPPELTQALQKQIDALRDQLTPVSRKLVQNWPDKWNEYQKDYYEYTVRDKVISQPMFTTSLSGTRIPKVLLPRYKDWGDLLQWQAQENVPGHFPFTAGVFPLKREGEDPTRMFAGEGGPERTNKRFHYVSAGQPAKRLSTAFDSVTLYGEDPDYRPDIYGKIGNSGVSIATVDDAKKLYSGFDLCDPRTSVSMTINGPAPMLLAFFMNAAIDQQCEKKITELGLWEQVEELKRNKFGDTPPRYFNPAFPDQLPEGNDGLGLRLLGLSGEEVLPADVYEQCRQTALQQVRGTVQADILKEDQAQNTCIFSTEFALKLMGDVQEYFIEQKVRNFYSVSISGYHIAEAGANPITQLAFTLANGFTYVEYYLSRGMNIDDFAPNLSFFFSNGMDPEYSVIGRVARRIWAKAMKYKYKANKRSQMLKYHIQTSGRSLHAQEIDFNDIRTTLQALYAIYDNCNSLHTNAYDEAITTPTEESVRRAMAIQLIINREMGTARTENFIQGSFAIEELTSLVEEAVLAEFDRITERGGVLGAMERMYQRNKIQEESLHYEHLKHTGELPLVGVNTFLNSKGSPTIVPREVIRSTAEEKELQINNLQAFRKRHAQQAEISLRHLRQVAVENGNLFAALMDAVRYCTLGQITHALYEVGGQYRRNM
;
A
#
# COMPACT_ATOMS: atom_id res chain seq x y z
N MET A 1 32.32 14.83 21.43
CA MET A 1 32.75 15.58 20.23
C MET A 1 32.31 14.79 19.02
N THR A 2 31.59 15.40 18.08
CA THR A 2 31.09 14.74 16.86
C THR A 2 32.24 14.34 15.94
N TYR A 3 32.23 13.11 15.41
CA TYR A 3 33.24 12.63 14.46
C TYR A 3 33.13 13.39 13.12
N ILE A 4 34.26 13.83 12.56
CA ILE A 4 34.34 14.49 11.25
C ILE A 4 35.13 13.56 10.31
N PRO A 5 34.54 13.10 9.18
CA PRO A 5 35.22 12.21 8.27
C PRO A 5 36.37 12.92 7.53
N SER A 6 37.44 12.17 7.27
CA SER A 6 38.61 12.62 6.52
C SER A 6 38.41 12.54 5.01
N HIS A 7 37.56 11.61 4.56
CA HIS A 7 37.22 11.38 3.16
C HIS A 7 35.76 11.72 2.84
N LYS A 8 35.45 11.83 1.54
CA LYS A 8 34.07 12.01 1.05
C LYS A 8 33.32 10.68 1.10
N ILE A 9 32.64 10.43 2.21
CA ILE A 9 31.94 9.16 2.43
C ILE A 9 30.68 9.09 1.57
N ARG A 10 30.60 8.05 0.75
CA ARG A 10 29.44 7.68 -0.06
C ARG A 10 28.84 6.39 0.48
N LEU A 11 27.52 6.35 0.66
CA LEU A 11 26.81 5.13 1.06
C LEU A 11 25.59 4.85 0.16
N VAL A 12 25.38 3.56 -0.14
CA VAL A 12 24.09 3.06 -0.64
C VAL A 12 23.19 2.72 0.53
N THR A 13 21.93 3.14 0.48
CA THR A 13 20.92 2.81 1.51
C THR A 13 19.67 2.22 0.87
N ALA A 14 19.19 1.09 1.40
CA ALA A 14 17.99 0.40 0.89
C ALA A 14 17.29 -0.43 1.98
N ALA A 15 16.02 -0.79 1.78
CA ALA A 15 15.41 -1.95 2.44
C ALA A 15 15.59 -3.21 1.60
N SER A 16 15.63 -4.38 2.24
CA SER A 16 15.88 -5.68 1.57
C SER A 16 14.78 -6.05 0.56
N LEU A 17 15.03 -7.11 -0.21
CA LEU A 17 14.08 -7.59 -1.22
C LEU A 17 12.75 -7.94 -0.57
N PHE A 18 11.65 -7.55 -1.22
CA PHE A 18 10.29 -7.73 -0.73
C PHE A 18 10.02 -7.11 0.65
N ASP A 19 10.81 -6.12 1.04
CA ASP A 19 10.63 -5.39 2.29
C ASP A 19 10.14 -3.97 2.03
N GLY A 20 8.95 -3.66 2.55
CA GLY A 20 8.34 -2.32 2.50
C GLY A 20 8.68 -1.44 3.70
N HIS A 21 9.36 -1.99 4.73
CA HIS A 21 9.66 -1.27 5.96
C HIS A 21 10.83 -0.30 5.80
N ASP A 22 10.54 0.90 5.30
CA ASP A 22 11.56 1.92 5.05
C ASP A 22 11.60 3.05 6.07
N ALA A 23 10.71 3.04 7.08
CA ALA A 23 10.67 4.04 8.13
C ALA A 23 12.03 4.17 8.83
N ALA A 24 12.62 3.04 9.24
CA ALA A 24 13.91 3.00 9.91
C ALA A 24 15.04 3.53 9.01
N ILE A 25 15.18 3.04 7.77
CA ILE A 25 16.26 3.47 6.88
C ILE A 25 16.14 4.95 6.48
N ASN A 26 14.91 5.47 6.37
CA ASN A 26 14.66 6.89 6.12
C ASN A 26 15.14 7.78 7.28
N ILE A 27 14.97 7.36 8.53
CA ILE A 27 15.51 8.05 9.70
C ILE A 27 17.05 8.01 9.66
N MET A 28 17.63 6.82 9.46
CA MET A 28 19.08 6.63 9.46
C MET A 28 19.77 7.47 8.36
N ARG A 29 19.24 7.48 7.14
CA ARG A 29 19.84 8.24 6.02
C ARG A 29 19.81 9.75 6.25
N ARG A 30 18.78 10.28 6.92
CA ARG A 30 18.69 11.72 7.23
C ARG A 30 19.79 12.13 8.21
N ILE A 31 20.11 11.28 9.17
CA ILE A 31 21.20 11.50 10.13
C ILE A 31 22.57 11.31 9.44
N LEU A 32 22.73 10.31 8.56
CA LEU A 32 23.95 10.14 7.76
C LEU A 32 24.24 11.39 6.90
N GLN A 33 23.22 11.91 6.20
CA GLN A 33 23.33 13.13 5.39
C GLN A 33 23.68 14.36 6.25
N SER A 34 23.12 14.46 7.45
CA SER A 34 23.38 15.59 8.35
C SER A 34 24.81 15.58 8.93
N LYS A 35 25.45 14.41 8.95
CA LYS A 35 26.86 14.22 9.36
C LYS A 35 27.85 14.28 8.18
N GLY A 36 27.38 14.64 6.98
CA GLY A 36 28.24 14.97 5.84
C GLY A 36 28.48 13.87 4.81
N ALA A 37 27.76 12.75 4.88
CA ALA A 37 27.82 11.69 3.87
C ALA A 37 26.97 12.01 2.62
N GLU A 38 27.42 11.53 1.46
CA GLU A 38 26.67 11.49 0.22
C GLU A 38 25.86 10.18 0.15
N ILE A 39 24.54 10.28 0.13
CA ILE A 39 23.65 9.12 0.23
C ILE A 39 22.99 8.84 -1.11
N ILE A 40 23.28 7.66 -1.67
CA ILE A 40 22.57 7.08 -2.79
C ILE A 40 21.44 6.24 -2.21
N HIS A 41 20.22 6.76 -2.25
CA HIS A 41 19.07 6.08 -1.65
C HIS A 41 18.28 5.31 -2.71
N LEU A 42 18.20 3.99 -2.57
CA LEU A 42 17.48 3.13 -3.51
C LEU A 42 16.01 2.88 -3.12
N GLY A 43 15.60 3.35 -1.94
CA GLY A 43 14.26 3.12 -1.39
C GLY A 43 14.10 1.72 -0.79
N HIS A 44 12.96 1.10 -1.05
CA HIS A 44 12.55 -0.19 -0.49
C HIS A 44 12.47 -1.28 -1.58
N ASN A 45 12.27 -2.55 -1.18
CA ASN A 45 12.16 -3.68 -2.10
C ASN A 45 13.31 -3.75 -3.13
N ARG A 46 14.55 -3.97 -2.67
CA ARG A 46 15.71 -4.08 -3.57
C ARG A 46 16.38 -5.44 -3.46
N SER A 47 16.59 -6.09 -4.61
CA SER A 47 17.35 -7.32 -4.69
C SER A 47 18.82 -7.08 -4.33
N VAL A 48 19.50 -8.14 -3.90
CA VAL A 48 20.94 -8.08 -3.65
C VAL A 48 21.67 -7.65 -4.92
N LYS A 49 21.26 -8.18 -6.08
CA LYS A 49 21.84 -7.81 -7.37
C LYS A 49 21.76 -6.31 -7.61
N GLU A 50 20.57 -5.70 -7.51
CA GLU A 50 20.39 -4.24 -7.70
C GLU A 50 21.24 -3.41 -6.73
N ILE A 51 21.33 -3.81 -5.46
CA ILE A 51 22.10 -3.09 -4.44
C ILE A 51 23.59 -3.16 -4.74
N VAL A 52 24.10 -4.36 -5.07
CA VAL A 52 25.52 -4.58 -5.34
C VAL A 52 25.93 -3.90 -6.64
N GLU A 53 25.13 -4.01 -7.70
CA GLU A 53 25.30 -3.29 -8.96
C GLU A 53 25.40 -1.79 -8.70
N ALA A 54 24.42 -1.19 -7.98
CA ALA A 54 24.46 0.22 -7.63
C ALA A 54 25.66 0.60 -6.78
N ALA A 55 26.03 -0.20 -5.77
CA ALA A 55 27.17 0.08 -4.92
C ALA A 55 28.50 0.10 -5.70
N ILE A 56 28.62 -0.77 -6.71
CA ILE A 56 29.80 -0.85 -7.58
C ILE A 56 29.84 0.34 -8.54
N GLU A 57 28.73 0.66 -9.21
CA GLU A 57 28.68 1.78 -10.15
C GLU A 57 28.93 3.14 -9.49
N GLU A 58 28.42 3.30 -8.26
CA GLU A 58 28.56 4.51 -7.46
C GLU A 58 29.87 4.57 -6.66
N ASP A 59 30.64 3.48 -6.67
CA ASP A 59 31.92 3.31 -5.99
C ASP A 59 31.88 3.74 -4.51
N VAL A 60 30.95 3.16 -3.76
CA VAL A 60 30.67 3.57 -2.37
C VAL A 60 31.62 2.97 -1.34
N HIS A 61 31.66 3.58 -0.16
CA HIS A 61 32.45 3.06 0.97
C HIS A 61 31.68 1.98 1.75
N GLY A 62 30.36 2.08 1.76
CA GLY A 62 29.51 1.12 2.46
C GLY A 62 28.06 1.09 2.00
N ILE A 63 27.38 0.04 2.42
CA ILE A 63 25.97 -0.24 2.16
C ILE A 63 25.27 -0.35 3.51
N ALA A 64 24.14 0.31 3.70
CA ALA A 64 23.30 0.17 4.89
C ALA A 64 21.91 -0.35 4.52
N ILE A 65 21.53 -1.48 5.11
CA ILE A 65 20.29 -2.20 4.80
C ILE A 65 19.39 -2.33 6.02
N THR A 66 18.08 -2.19 5.81
CA THR A 66 17.06 -2.66 6.76
C THR A 66 16.38 -3.94 6.26
N SER A 67 16.18 -4.92 7.14
CA SER A 67 15.51 -6.18 6.80
C SER A 67 14.59 -6.67 7.92
N TYR A 68 13.28 -6.54 7.71
CA TYR A 68 12.22 -6.89 8.68
C TYR A 68 11.37 -8.11 8.26
N GLN A 69 11.54 -8.62 7.04
CA GLN A 69 10.72 -9.72 6.48
C GLN A 69 11.31 -11.12 6.70
N GLY A 70 12.41 -11.24 7.44
CA GLY A 70 13.21 -12.47 7.51
C GLY A 70 14.02 -12.74 6.23
N GLY A 71 14.70 -13.89 6.20
CA GLY A 71 15.65 -14.26 5.14
C GLY A 71 16.91 -13.40 5.11
N HIS A 72 17.20 -12.67 6.20
CA HIS A 72 18.32 -11.74 6.30
C HIS A 72 19.67 -12.43 6.26
N VAL A 73 19.78 -13.65 6.80
CA VAL A 73 21.05 -14.39 6.79
C VAL A 73 21.48 -14.68 5.35
N GLU A 74 20.59 -15.27 4.55
CA GLU A 74 20.83 -15.55 3.13
C GLU A 74 21.05 -14.27 2.33
N PHE A 75 20.26 -13.23 2.60
CA PHE A 75 20.37 -11.93 1.92
C PHE A 75 21.74 -11.27 2.13
N PHE A 76 22.21 -11.17 3.38
CA PHE A 76 23.49 -10.53 3.69
C PHE A 76 24.68 -11.38 3.21
N LYS A 77 24.62 -12.70 3.36
CA LYS A 77 25.67 -13.60 2.84
C LYS A 77 25.79 -13.49 1.33
N TYR A 78 24.67 -13.54 0.60
CA TYR A 78 24.66 -13.38 -0.84
C TYR A 78 25.23 -12.02 -1.28
N MET A 79 24.92 -10.95 -0.58
CA MET A 79 25.49 -9.62 -0.85
C MET A 79 27.02 -9.60 -0.66
N LYS A 80 27.50 -10.22 0.41
CA LYS A 80 28.93 -10.34 0.70
C LYS A 80 29.64 -11.15 -0.38
N ASP A 81 29.10 -12.31 -0.75
CA ASP A 81 29.65 -13.19 -1.78
C ASP A 81 29.71 -12.47 -3.13
N LEU A 82 28.61 -11.84 -3.55
CA LEU A 82 28.53 -11.14 -4.84
C LEU A 82 29.52 -9.96 -4.92
N LEU A 83 29.77 -9.24 -3.82
CA LEU A 83 30.80 -8.21 -3.77
C LEU A 83 32.21 -8.79 -3.90
N GLU A 84 32.51 -9.90 -3.24
CA GLU A 84 33.82 -10.55 -3.31
C GLU A 84 34.10 -11.16 -4.68
N GLU A 85 33.11 -11.81 -5.29
CA GLU A 85 33.17 -12.36 -6.64
C GLU A 85 33.51 -11.28 -7.67
N ASN A 86 32.97 -10.08 -7.50
CA ASN A 86 33.22 -8.93 -8.38
C ASN A 86 34.47 -8.11 -8.01
N GLY A 87 35.24 -8.50 -6.99
CA GLY A 87 36.46 -7.80 -6.57
C GLY A 87 36.21 -6.50 -5.80
N CYS A 88 35.00 -6.30 -5.28
CA CYS A 88 34.57 -5.13 -4.53
C CYS A 88 34.36 -5.42 -3.03
N GLY A 89 35.04 -6.43 -2.47
CA GLY A 89 34.94 -6.80 -1.05
C GLY A 89 35.42 -5.75 -0.04
N HIS A 90 35.93 -4.60 -0.49
CA HIS A 90 36.28 -3.45 0.34
C HIS A 90 35.06 -2.65 0.80
N ILE A 91 33.92 -2.79 0.12
CA ILE A 91 32.67 -2.12 0.46
C ILE A 91 32.13 -2.73 1.76
N ARG A 92 31.93 -1.89 2.79
CA ARG A 92 31.46 -2.33 4.11
C ARG A 92 29.94 -2.53 4.13
N ILE A 93 29.46 -3.51 4.88
CA ILE A 93 28.03 -3.85 4.92
C ILE A 93 27.49 -3.67 6.34
N PHE A 94 26.47 -2.83 6.47
CA PHE A 94 25.78 -2.53 7.72
C PHE A 94 24.31 -2.95 7.62
N GLY A 95 23.74 -3.41 8.74
CA GLY A 95 22.37 -3.90 8.77
C GLY A 95 21.60 -3.61 10.06
N GLY A 96 20.28 -3.67 9.98
CA GLY A 96 19.37 -3.67 11.13
C GLY A 96 18.00 -4.24 10.78
N GLY A 97 17.33 -4.86 11.74
CA GLY A 97 16.01 -5.49 11.53
C GLY A 97 15.14 -5.53 12.78
N GLY A 98 15.40 -4.64 13.75
CA GLY A 98 14.71 -4.67 15.04
C GLY A 98 14.89 -6.01 15.76
N GLY A 99 13.79 -6.60 16.22
CA GLY A 99 13.77 -7.91 16.88
C GLY A 99 13.82 -9.11 15.91
N THR A 100 13.72 -8.88 14.59
CA THR A 100 13.68 -9.96 13.59
C THR A 100 15.03 -10.65 13.41
N ILE A 101 16.14 -9.92 13.61
CA ILE A 101 17.50 -10.48 13.56
C ILE A 101 17.92 -10.85 14.97
N LEU A 102 18.04 -12.16 15.23
CA LEU A 102 18.42 -12.66 16.55
C LEU A 102 19.91 -12.38 16.83
N PRO A 103 20.32 -12.30 18.12
CA PRO A 103 21.72 -12.08 18.48
C PRO A 103 22.68 -13.12 17.86
N GLU A 104 22.30 -14.39 17.86
CA GLU A 104 23.10 -15.49 17.28
C GLU A 104 23.28 -15.33 15.77
N GLU A 105 22.26 -14.85 15.06
CA GLU A 105 22.34 -14.58 13.62
C GLU A 105 23.19 -13.35 13.31
N ALA A 106 23.13 -12.33 14.17
CA ALA A 106 24.00 -11.17 14.06
C ALA A 106 25.48 -11.57 14.24
N GLU A 107 25.77 -12.44 15.21
CA GLU A 107 27.11 -13.01 15.42
C GLU A 107 27.56 -13.86 14.23
N GLU A 108 26.68 -14.71 13.68
CA GLU A 108 26.93 -15.48 12.46
C GLU A 108 27.28 -14.57 11.28
N LEU A 109 26.51 -13.49 11.07
CA LEU A 109 26.75 -12.53 10.00
C LEU A 109 28.07 -11.76 10.20
N HIS A 110 28.42 -11.39 11.44
CA HIS A 110 29.72 -10.75 11.72
C HIS A 110 30.87 -11.72 11.44
N ALA A 111 30.72 -12.99 11.83
CA ALA A 111 31.71 -14.03 11.56
C ALA A 111 31.87 -14.30 10.05
N TYR A 112 30.80 -14.15 9.26
CA TYR A 112 30.83 -14.27 7.81
C TYR A 112 31.54 -13.08 7.12
N GLY A 113 31.66 -11.94 7.79
CA GLY A 113 32.34 -10.75 7.28
C GLY A 113 31.43 -9.53 7.03
N ILE A 114 30.19 -9.54 7.54
CA ILE A 114 29.35 -8.35 7.61
C ILE A 114 29.92 -7.41 8.67
N THR A 115 30.03 -6.12 8.36
CA THR A 115 30.75 -5.14 9.20
C THR A 115 30.06 -4.92 10.55
N ARG A 116 28.75 -4.64 10.54
CA ARG A 116 27.97 -4.50 11.77
C ARG A 116 26.48 -4.68 11.52
N ILE A 117 25.83 -5.40 12.43
CA ILE A 117 24.37 -5.48 12.55
C ILE A 117 24.00 -4.82 13.86
N TYR A 118 23.12 -3.82 13.83
CA TYR A 118 22.68 -3.08 15.02
C TYR A 118 21.39 -3.67 15.58
N SER A 119 21.43 -4.05 16.85
CA SER A 119 20.28 -4.57 17.61
C SER A 119 19.46 -3.44 18.28
N PRO A 120 18.23 -3.70 18.74
CA PRO A 120 17.48 -2.74 19.57
C PRO A 120 18.26 -2.30 20.82
N ASP A 121 19.08 -3.20 21.38
CA ASP A 121 19.91 -2.91 22.54
C ASP A 121 21.06 -1.96 22.23
N ASP A 122 21.65 -2.06 21.03
CA ASP A 122 22.63 -1.08 20.54
C ASP A 122 21.99 0.31 20.40
N GLY A 123 20.77 0.38 19.83
CA GLY A 123 20.04 1.64 19.68
C GLY A 123 19.78 2.36 21.01
N ARG A 124 19.50 1.61 22.07
CA ARG A 124 19.35 2.15 23.43
C ARG A 124 20.68 2.60 24.05
N LYS A 125 21.76 1.83 23.86
CA LYS A 125 23.07 2.12 24.47
C LYS A 125 23.80 3.27 23.77
N MET A 126 23.73 3.31 22.44
CA MET A 126 24.47 4.25 21.60
C MET A 126 23.63 5.49 21.25
N GLY A 127 22.30 5.37 21.26
CA GLY A 127 21.41 6.32 20.61
C GLY A 127 21.49 6.24 19.08
N LEU A 128 20.50 6.84 18.40
CA LEU A 128 20.48 6.88 16.92
C LEU A 128 21.72 7.56 16.35
N GLU A 129 22.12 8.72 16.91
CA GLU A 129 23.32 9.42 16.45
C GLU A 129 24.60 8.62 16.67
N GLY A 130 24.74 7.93 17.80
CA GLY A 130 25.94 7.14 18.10
C GLY A 130 26.12 5.97 17.14
N MET A 131 25.04 5.31 16.73
CA MET A 131 25.11 4.26 15.70
C MET A 131 25.58 4.84 14.36
N ILE A 132 25.07 6.00 13.96
CA ILE A 132 25.47 6.63 12.69
C ILE A 132 26.93 7.12 12.72
N GLU A 133 27.40 7.66 13.84
CA GLU A 133 28.81 8.03 13.98
C GLU A 133 29.74 6.83 13.89
N ASP A 134 29.32 5.67 14.38
CA ASP A 134 30.06 4.41 14.21
C ASP A 134 30.11 3.98 12.74
N VAL A 135 28.99 4.00 12.01
CA VAL A 135 28.95 3.73 10.56
C VAL A 135 29.92 4.61 9.79
N ILE A 136 29.90 5.93 10.04
CA ILE A 136 30.77 6.89 9.33
C ILE A 136 32.24 6.64 9.65
N ARG A 137 32.58 6.43 10.92
CA ARG A 137 33.96 6.14 11.33
C ARG A 137 34.49 4.87 10.67
N GLN A 138 33.65 3.85 10.57
CA GLN A 138 34.02 2.63 9.89
C GLN A 138 34.17 2.87 8.38
N CYS A 139 33.31 3.67 7.74
CA CYS A 139 33.45 3.94 6.30
C CYS A 139 34.58 4.90 5.91
N ASP A 140 35.25 5.56 6.86
CA ASP A 140 36.28 6.58 6.59
C ASP A 140 37.63 5.98 6.14
N ILE A 141 37.61 5.36 4.97
CA ILE A 141 38.76 4.79 4.28
C ILE A 141 39.01 5.53 2.97
N SER A 142 40.26 5.52 2.50
CA SER A 142 40.59 6.05 1.18
C SER A 142 40.20 5.06 0.08
N LEU A 143 39.53 5.54 -0.97
CA LEU A 143 39.23 4.77 -2.18
C LEU A 143 40.26 5.02 -3.31
N ASN A 144 41.51 5.37 -2.98
CA ASN A 144 42.51 5.70 -4.01
C ASN A 144 43.29 4.44 -4.47
N GLY A 145 43.27 4.15 -5.79
CA GLY A 145 43.97 2.99 -6.38
C GLY A 145 43.86 2.90 -7.92
N THR A 146 44.60 1.97 -8.54
CA THR A 146 44.74 1.84 -10.00
C THR A 146 43.55 1.20 -10.72
N GLY A 147 42.50 0.77 -10.01
CA GLY A 147 41.31 0.16 -10.62
C GLY A 147 41.59 -1.13 -11.40
N VAL A 148 42.63 -1.88 -11.02
CA VAL A 148 43.02 -3.12 -11.70
C VAL A 148 42.25 -4.30 -11.10
N TYR A 149 41.29 -4.84 -11.85
CA TYR A 149 40.53 -6.02 -11.48
C TYR A 149 41.06 -7.24 -12.24
N THR A 150 41.50 -8.28 -11.51
CA THR A 150 42.08 -9.50 -12.11
C THR A 150 41.04 -10.57 -12.46
N LYS A 151 39.82 -10.45 -11.91
CA LYS A 151 38.71 -11.37 -12.16
C LYS A 151 37.67 -10.72 -13.10
N PRO A 152 37.05 -11.51 -14.00
CA PRO A 152 35.95 -11.02 -14.83
C PRO A 152 34.75 -10.64 -13.96
N LEU A 153 34.04 -9.60 -14.38
CA LEU A 153 32.80 -9.14 -13.75
C LEU A 153 31.72 -10.23 -13.89
N GLN A 154 31.06 -10.59 -12.79
CA GLN A 154 30.06 -11.67 -12.73
C GLN A 154 28.61 -11.16 -12.88
N LEU A 155 28.40 -9.84 -12.93
CA LEU A 155 27.05 -9.25 -13.04
C LEU A 155 26.45 -9.30 -14.46
N GLY A 156 27.25 -9.67 -15.46
CA GLY A 156 26.82 -9.82 -16.85
C GLY A 156 26.77 -8.51 -17.65
N GLU A 157 27.29 -7.42 -17.10
CA GLU A 157 27.34 -6.11 -17.77
C GLU A 157 28.14 -6.15 -19.07
N ALA A 158 27.70 -5.36 -20.06
CA ALA A 158 28.33 -5.21 -21.36
C ALA A 158 29.74 -4.59 -21.26
N HIS A 159 29.98 -3.78 -20.23
CA HIS A 159 31.23 -3.08 -19.95
C HIS A 159 31.70 -3.35 -18.52
N ASP A 160 33.01 -3.23 -18.25
CA ASP A 160 33.53 -3.36 -16.87
C ASP A 160 33.23 -2.08 -16.06
N ILE A 161 32.02 -2.04 -15.47
CA ILE A 161 31.51 -0.91 -14.69
C ILE A 161 32.42 -0.52 -13.51
N ARG A 162 33.23 -1.44 -12.99
CA ARG A 162 34.13 -1.19 -11.86
C ARG A 162 35.24 -0.22 -12.25
N GLN A 163 35.80 -0.39 -13.46
CA GLN A 163 36.85 0.48 -13.99
C GLN A 163 36.30 1.88 -14.27
N VAL A 164 35.10 1.96 -14.88
CA VAL A 164 34.40 3.22 -15.12
C VAL A 164 34.17 3.96 -13.81
N ALA A 165 33.57 3.29 -12.83
CA ALA A 165 33.23 3.88 -11.54
C ALA A 165 34.46 4.38 -10.77
N ARG A 166 35.54 3.60 -10.71
CA ARG A 166 36.77 3.99 -10.01
C ARG A 166 37.50 5.15 -10.69
N ARG A 167 37.51 5.21 -12.03
CA ARG A 167 38.09 6.34 -12.77
C ARG A 167 37.33 7.63 -12.50
N ILE A 168 36.00 7.57 -12.41
CA ILE A 168 35.18 8.74 -12.05
C ILE A 168 35.48 9.16 -10.60
N THR A 169 35.57 8.23 -9.65
CA THR A 169 35.94 8.56 -8.25
C THR A 169 37.32 9.20 -8.15
N ASN A 170 38.29 8.71 -8.93
CA ASN A 170 39.63 9.30 -8.98
C ASN A 170 39.58 10.74 -9.51
N ALA A 171 38.81 11.00 -10.58
CA ALA A 171 38.59 12.34 -11.10
C ALA A 171 37.92 13.26 -10.06
N GLU A 172 36.86 12.79 -9.40
CA GLU A 172 36.15 13.53 -8.33
C GLU A 172 37.03 13.83 -7.09
N ASN A 173 38.10 13.07 -6.89
CA ASN A 173 39.09 13.27 -5.83
C ASN A 173 40.30 14.11 -6.31
N GLY A 174 40.28 14.62 -7.54
CA GLY A 174 41.33 15.47 -8.10
C GLY A 174 42.56 14.73 -8.61
N LEU A 175 42.45 13.42 -8.88
CA LEU A 175 43.53 12.64 -9.50
C LEU A 175 43.42 12.70 -11.03
N GLU A 176 44.49 13.15 -11.69
CA GLU A 176 44.55 13.26 -13.15
C GLU A 176 44.20 11.93 -13.85
N GLN A 177 43.27 12.00 -14.80
CA GLN A 177 42.91 10.88 -15.66
C GLN A 177 43.49 11.11 -17.06
N SER A 178 44.12 10.08 -17.64
CA SER A 178 44.53 10.12 -19.04
C SER A 178 43.33 9.84 -19.93
N HIS A 179 43.04 10.72 -20.89
CA HIS A 179 41.94 10.54 -21.83
C HIS A 179 42.41 10.04 -23.21
N LYS A 180 41.66 9.09 -23.79
CA LYS A 180 41.84 8.63 -25.17
C LYS A 180 40.62 9.00 -25.98
N LYS A 181 40.82 9.64 -27.14
CA LYS A 181 39.70 9.94 -28.04
C LYS A 181 39.02 8.63 -28.49
N PRO A 182 37.69 8.52 -28.35
CA PRO A 182 36.95 7.35 -28.84
C PRO A 182 37.05 7.26 -30.37
N ALA A 183 36.98 6.03 -30.90
CA ALA A 183 37.06 5.76 -32.33
C ALA A 183 35.79 6.21 -33.10
N THR A 184 34.66 6.28 -32.41
CA THR A 184 33.35 6.66 -32.93
C THR A 184 32.80 7.86 -32.17
N ARG A 185 31.96 8.67 -32.83
CA ARG A 185 31.28 9.79 -32.16
C ARG A 185 30.13 9.22 -31.31
N ILE A 186 30.18 9.50 -30.01
CA ILE A 186 29.15 9.10 -29.05
C ILE A 186 28.36 10.34 -28.63
N PRO A 187 27.06 10.42 -28.95
CA PRO A 187 26.22 11.57 -28.65
C PRO A 187 25.98 11.72 -27.14
N VAL A 188 25.95 12.96 -26.67
CA VAL A 188 25.54 13.30 -25.30
C VAL A 188 24.21 14.05 -25.32
N LEU A 189 23.22 13.49 -24.62
CA LEU A 189 21.93 14.12 -24.38
C LEU A 189 21.95 14.84 -23.02
N GLY A 190 21.81 16.16 -23.02
CA GLY A 190 21.64 16.96 -21.82
C GLY A 190 20.16 17.13 -21.46
N ILE A 191 19.75 16.65 -20.29
CA ILE A 191 18.41 16.82 -19.74
C ILE A 191 18.48 17.80 -18.57
N THR A 192 17.84 18.96 -18.73
CA THR A 192 17.73 19.97 -17.67
C THR A 192 16.30 20.44 -17.50
N GLY A 193 16.00 21.16 -16.43
CA GLY A 193 14.64 21.53 -16.08
C GLY A 193 14.47 22.03 -14.66
N THR A 194 13.28 22.52 -14.36
CA THR A 194 12.96 22.97 -13.00
C THR A 194 12.94 21.80 -12.01
N GLY A 195 13.25 22.09 -10.75
CA GLY A 195 13.16 21.10 -9.67
C GLY A 195 11.74 20.51 -9.58
N GLY A 196 11.64 19.19 -9.52
CA GLY A 196 10.34 18.49 -9.42
C GLY A 196 9.54 18.36 -10.72
N ALA A 197 10.07 18.81 -11.87
CA ALA A 197 9.42 18.64 -13.18
C ALA A 197 9.32 17.17 -13.65
N GLY A 198 10.08 16.27 -13.00
CA GLY A 198 10.11 14.84 -13.33
C GLY A 198 11.21 14.47 -14.33
N LYS A 199 12.34 15.18 -14.32
CA LYS A 199 13.52 14.94 -15.16
C LYS A 199 13.95 13.47 -15.11
N SER A 200 14.33 12.95 -13.94
CA SER A 200 14.73 11.56 -13.76
C SER A 200 13.64 10.53 -14.11
N SER A 201 12.36 10.88 -14.00
CA SER A 201 11.27 10.01 -14.49
C SER A 201 11.17 9.98 -16.02
N VAL A 202 11.36 11.13 -16.68
CA VAL A 202 11.43 11.22 -18.14
C VAL A 202 12.70 10.51 -18.65
N THR A 203 13.83 10.68 -17.97
CA THR A 203 15.08 9.98 -18.24
C THR A 203 14.89 8.46 -18.19
N ASP A 204 14.29 7.93 -17.12
CA ASP A 204 13.98 6.51 -16.99
C ASP A 204 13.13 5.98 -18.14
N GLU A 205 12.08 6.72 -18.53
CA GLU A 205 11.22 6.35 -19.64
C GLU A 205 11.92 6.39 -21.02
N ILE A 206 12.91 7.27 -21.19
CA ILE A 206 13.79 7.30 -22.38
C ILE A 206 14.73 6.10 -22.36
N VAL A 207 15.38 5.80 -21.24
CA VAL A 207 16.26 4.63 -21.07
C VAL A 207 15.48 3.35 -21.37
N ARG A 208 14.26 3.20 -20.83
CA ARG A 208 13.37 2.07 -21.09
C ARG A 208 13.09 1.89 -22.59
N ARG A 209 12.69 2.95 -23.28
CA ARG A 209 12.41 2.91 -24.72
C ARG A 209 13.66 2.61 -25.53
N TYR A 210 14.80 3.14 -25.14
CA TYR A 210 16.08 2.87 -25.78
C TYR A 210 16.47 1.40 -25.67
N LEU A 211 16.45 0.83 -24.47
CA LEU A 211 16.80 -0.56 -24.22
C LEU A 211 15.82 -1.54 -24.89
N ASN A 212 14.52 -1.20 -24.96
CA ASN A 212 13.52 -2.03 -25.63
C ASN A 212 13.58 -1.93 -27.16
N SER A 213 13.93 -0.76 -27.70
CA SER A 213 13.98 -0.53 -29.15
C SER A 213 15.21 -1.13 -29.80
N PHE A 214 16.33 -1.17 -29.08
CA PHE A 214 17.61 -1.65 -29.59
C PHE A 214 18.14 -2.77 -28.72
N ALA A 215 18.40 -3.95 -29.27
CA ALA A 215 18.85 -5.11 -28.51
C ALA A 215 20.36 -5.12 -28.23
N ASP A 216 21.15 -4.41 -29.03
CA ASP A 216 22.62 -4.44 -29.03
C ASP A 216 23.28 -3.14 -28.53
N LYS A 217 22.50 -2.08 -28.26
CA LYS A 217 23.03 -0.77 -27.86
C LYS A 217 23.14 -0.60 -26.35
N THR A 218 24.12 0.19 -25.92
CA THR A 218 24.44 0.49 -24.52
C THR A 218 24.23 1.97 -24.20
N ILE A 219 23.93 2.29 -22.95
CA ILE A 219 23.62 3.65 -22.50
C ILE A 219 24.26 3.96 -21.13
N ALA A 220 24.79 5.16 -20.95
CA ALA A 220 25.29 5.65 -19.67
C ALA A 220 24.49 6.86 -19.20
N VAL A 221 24.19 6.93 -17.90
CA VAL A 221 23.44 8.02 -17.27
C VAL A 221 24.29 8.65 -16.16
N ILE A 222 24.54 9.94 -16.27
CA ILE A 222 25.22 10.74 -15.25
C ILE A 222 24.18 11.72 -14.71
N SER A 223 23.77 11.54 -13.46
CA SER A 223 22.80 12.42 -12.79
C SER A 223 23.49 13.28 -11.75
N VAL A 224 23.08 14.54 -11.63
CA VAL A 224 23.66 15.50 -10.68
C VAL A 224 22.61 16.00 -9.70
N ASP A 225 22.88 15.87 -8.41
CA ASP A 225 22.01 16.34 -7.32
C ASP A 225 22.69 17.41 -6.44
N PRO A 226 21.91 18.31 -5.80
CA PRO A 226 22.45 19.40 -4.99
C PRO A 226 23.02 18.92 -3.64
N SER A 227 24.14 19.49 -3.21
CA SER A 227 24.75 19.25 -1.89
C SER A 227 24.20 20.20 -0.82
N LYS A 228 24.12 19.76 0.46
CA LYS A 228 23.76 20.63 1.58
C LYS A 228 24.97 21.43 2.07
N LYS A 229 24.95 22.74 1.85
CA LYS A 229 25.99 23.69 2.30
C LYS A 229 26.43 23.53 3.77
N LYS A 230 25.47 23.37 4.69
CA LYS A 230 25.78 23.34 6.15
C LYS A 230 26.53 22.09 6.58
N THR A 231 26.25 20.95 5.95
CA THR A 231 26.75 19.65 6.41
C THR A 231 27.75 19.03 5.46
N GLY A 232 27.82 19.49 4.21
CA GLY A 232 28.64 18.91 3.15
C GLY A 232 28.10 17.59 2.57
N GLY A 233 27.02 17.05 3.13
CA GLY A 233 26.38 15.82 2.67
C GLY A 233 25.35 16.07 1.55
N ALA A 234 25.00 15.03 0.81
CA ALA A 234 24.06 15.09 -0.30
C ALA A 234 23.06 13.94 -0.23
N LEU A 235 21.85 14.17 -0.75
CA LEU A 235 20.89 13.09 -1.03
C LEU A 235 20.83 12.96 -2.54
N LEU A 236 21.48 11.91 -3.05
CA LEU A 236 21.55 11.58 -4.46
C LEU A 236 20.32 10.72 -4.77
N GLY A 237 19.23 11.41 -5.13
CA GLY A 237 17.88 10.89 -5.19
C GLY A 237 17.36 10.60 -6.59
N ASP A 238 18.12 10.86 -7.65
CA ASP A 238 17.69 10.53 -9.01
C ASP A 238 17.60 9.02 -9.25
N ARG A 239 18.56 8.25 -8.72
CA ARG A 239 18.63 6.79 -8.92
C ARG A 239 17.41 6.04 -8.39
N ILE A 240 16.72 6.55 -7.36
CA ILE A 240 15.49 5.93 -6.85
C ILE A 240 14.36 5.87 -7.89
N ARG A 241 14.38 6.79 -8.87
CA ARG A 241 13.35 6.92 -9.91
C ARG A 241 13.61 6.04 -11.13
N MET A 242 14.83 5.52 -11.26
CA MET A 242 15.29 4.75 -12.41
C MET A 242 14.94 3.27 -12.20
N ASN A 243 13.91 2.79 -12.90
CA ASN A 243 13.53 1.38 -12.92
C ASN A 243 14.21 0.61 -14.06
N ALA A 244 14.47 1.27 -15.20
CA ALA A 244 15.02 0.65 -16.41
C ALA A 244 16.55 0.53 -16.39
N ILE A 245 17.22 1.21 -15.45
CA ILE A 245 18.68 1.25 -15.38
C ILE A 245 19.33 -0.05 -14.90
N SER A 246 18.62 -0.87 -14.09
CA SER A 246 19.15 -2.18 -13.70
C SER A 246 19.04 -3.16 -14.87
N HIS A 247 19.99 -3.02 -15.79
CA HIS A 247 20.06 -3.75 -17.04
C HIS A 247 21.53 -3.88 -17.45
N PRO A 248 21.98 -5.07 -17.92
CA PRO A 248 23.36 -5.32 -18.38
C PRO A 248 23.97 -4.37 -19.44
N ARG A 249 23.19 -3.43 -19.97
CA ARG A 249 23.56 -2.53 -21.08
C ARG A 249 23.45 -1.07 -20.66
N ALA A 250 23.18 -0.82 -19.38
CA ALA A 250 22.97 0.50 -18.85
C ALA A 250 23.91 0.71 -17.66
N TYR A 251 24.42 1.92 -17.51
CA TYR A 251 25.29 2.31 -16.40
C TYR A 251 24.82 3.62 -15.81
N MET A 252 24.85 3.77 -14.48
CA MET A 252 24.51 5.04 -13.85
C MET A 252 25.48 5.47 -12.75
N ARG A 253 25.84 6.76 -12.79
CA ARG A 253 26.62 7.42 -11.75
C ARG A 253 25.90 8.66 -11.24
N SER A 254 25.76 8.76 -9.92
CA SER A 254 25.15 9.90 -9.25
C SER A 254 26.24 10.83 -8.68
N LEU A 255 26.29 12.07 -9.16
CA LEU A 255 27.26 13.08 -8.73
C LEU A 255 26.60 14.11 -7.82
N ALA A 256 27.37 14.59 -6.85
CA ALA A 256 27.00 15.75 -6.05
C ALA A 256 27.57 17.02 -6.70
N THR A 257 26.81 18.11 -6.71
CA THR A 257 27.30 19.43 -7.18
C THR A 257 28.58 19.89 -6.46
N ARG A 258 28.70 19.61 -5.15
CA ARG A 258 29.84 19.98 -4.27
C ARG A 258 30.19 21.49 -4.27
N ASP A 259 29.30 22.33 -4.79
CA ASP A 259 29.43 23.78 -4.90
C ASP A 259 28.05 24.45 -4.72
N ASP A 260 28.04 25.72 -4.32
CA ASP A 260 26.86 26.46 -3.85
C ASP A 260 26.02 27.07 -4.98
N ASN A 261 26.56 27.21 -6.21
CA ASN A 261 25.99 28.03 -7.29
C ASN A 261 25.96 27.37 -8.68
N ARG A 262 26.21 26.06 -8.79
CA ARG A 262 26.25 25.35 -10.08
C ARG A 262 25.20 24.26 -10.15
N ALA A 263 24.57 24.10 -11.31
CA ALA A 263 23.67 23.00 -11.61
C ALA A 263 24.40 21.67 -11.90
N LEU A 264 25.71 21.73 -12.13
CA LEU A 264 26.58 20.63 -12.53
C LEU A 264 27.80 20.53 -11.60
N SER A 265 28.33 19.31 -11.42
CA SER A 265 29.60 19.09 -10.75
C SER A 265 30.77 19.60 -11.62
N ALA A 266 31.86 20.02 -10.99
CA ALA A 266 33.08 20.41 -11.70
C ALA A 266 33.68 19.25 -12.54
N HIS A 267 33.29 18.01 -12.25
CA HIS A 267 33.85 16.79 -12.83
C HIS A 267 32.93 16.09 -13.85
N VAL A 268 31.88 16.77 -14.31
CA VAL A 268 30.93 16.20 -15.27
C VAL A 268 31.59 15.88 -16.61
N GLU A 269 32.48 16.75 -17.10
CA GLU A 269 33.19 16.54 -18.37
C GLU A 269 34.06 15.28 -18.31
N GLU A 270 34.83 15.11 -17.24
CA GLU A 270 35.67 13.92 -17.07
C GLU A 270 34.82 12.64 -16.99
N ALA A 271 33.67 12.67 -16.30
CA ALA A 271 32.77 11.53 -16.23
C ALA A 271 32.18 11.16 -17.60
N ILE A 272 31.78 12.14 -18.41
CA ILE A 272 31.29 11.93 -19.78
C ILE A 272 32.38 11.29 -20.65
N GLU A 273 33.60 11.82 -20.61
CA GLU A 273 34.71 11.29 -21.40
C GLU A 273 35.10 9.87 -20.97
N ILE A 274 35.06 9.56 -19.68
CA ILE A 274 35.28 8.19 -19.18
C ILE A 274 34.21 7.23 -19.73
N CYS A 275 32.93 7.62 -19.74
CA CYS A 275 31.87 6.81 -20.34
C CYS A 275 32.06 6.66 -21.87
N ARG A 276 32.46 7.72 -22.57
CA ARG A 276 32.76 7.64 -24.01
C ARG A 276 33.90 6.68 -24.31
N GLU A 277 34.96 6.71 -23.52
CA GLU A 277 36.10 5.78 -23.64
C GLU A 277 35.72 4.33 -23.34
N ALA A 278 34.78 4.11 -22.43
CA ALA A 278 34.25 2.78 -22.16
C ALA A 278 33.45 2.22 -23.35
N GLY A 279 33.03 3.06 -24.30
CA GLY A 279 32.36 2.64 -25.53
C GLY A 279 30.85 2.50 -25.41
N TYR A 280 30.20 3.31 -24.55
CA TYR A 280 28.73 3.40 -24.54
C TYR A 280 28.20 4.06 -25.83
N ASP A 281 27.04 3.64 -26.33
CA ASP A 281 26.48 4.18 -27.59
C ASP A 281 25.75 5.53 -27.40
N LEU A 282 25.26 5.82 -26.18
CA LEU A 282 24.60 7.07 -25.81
C LEU A 282 24.95 7.44 -24.37
N VAL A 283 25.25 8.70 -24.11
CA VAL A 283 25.42 9.24 -22.76
C VAL A 283 24.32 10.24 -22.46
N ILE A 284 23.63 10.10 -21.33
CA ILE A 284 22.66 11.06 -20.81
C ILE A 284 23.29 11.79 -19.63
N LEU A 285 23.25 13.12 -19.67
CA LEU A 285 23.58 13.98 -18.55
C LEU A 285 22.28 14.60 -18.00
N GLU A 286 21.92 14.31 -16.76
CA GLU A 286 20.83 14.97 -16.05
C GLU A 286 21.40 15.99 -15.06
N SER A 287 20.99 17.25 -15.17
CA SER A 287 21.41 18.30 -14.22
C SER A 287 20.60 18.28 -12.92
N ALA A 288 21.09 18.97 -11.90
CA ALA A 288 20.27 19.33 -10.75
C ALA A 288 19.09 20.23 -11.20
N GLY A 289 18.07 20.39 -10.36
CA GLY A 289 16.96 21.30 -10.64
C GLY A 289 17.46 22.74 -10.82
N VAL A 290 17.25 23.33 -12.00
CA VAL A 290 17.78 24.65 -12.34
C VAL A 290 16.76 25.78 -12.21
N GLY A 291 17.27 26.99 -11.96
CA GLY A 291 16.50 28.23 -12.06
C GLY A 291 16.27 28.65 -13.52
N GLN A 292 15.47 29.70 -13.73
CA GLN A 292 15.08 30.15 -15.08
C GLN A 292 16.26 30.60 -15.95
N SER A 293 17.39 31.01 -15.36
CA SER A 293 18.55 31.57 -16.07
C SER A 293 19.68 30.58 -16.35
N ASP A 294 19.63 29.35 -15.85
CA ASP A 294 20.73 28.39 -16.05
C ASP A 294 20.66 27.76 -17.44
N ALA A 295 21.80 27.70 -18.12
CA ALA A 295 21.98 27.02 -19.40
C ALA A 295 23.32 26.25 -19.45
N SER A 296 23.91 25.96 -18.28
CA SER A 296 25.27 25.38 -18.16
C SER A 296 25.39 23.99 -18.78
N ILE A 297 24.29 23.27 -18.94
CA ILE A 297 24.27 21.94 -19.56
C ILE A 297 24.67 21.97 -21.04
N LEU A 298 24.53 23.11 -21.72
CA LEU A 298 24.82 23.25 -23.15
C LEU A 298 26.33 23.07 -23.44
N ASP A 299 27.19 23.37 -22.49
CA ASP A 299 28.64 23.21 -22.62
C ASP A 299 29.08 21.74 -22.63
N TYR A 300 28.20 20.82 -22.20
CA TYR A 300 28.50 19.41 -21.99
C TYR A 300 27.64 18.45 -22.81
N CYS A 301 26.76 18.93 -23.71
CA CYS A 301 25.88 18.07 -24.51
C CYS A 301 25.84 18.41 -26.01
N ASP A 302 25.53 17.41 -26.83
CA ASP A 302 25.30 17.59 -28.27
C ASP A 302 23.83 17.99 -28.56
N VAL A 303 22.89 17.42 -27.79
CA VAL A 303 21.45 17.67 -27.88
C VAL A 303 20.91 18.01 -26.51
N SER A 304 20.11 19.07 -26.40
CA SER A 304 19.56 19.52 -25.11
C SER A 304 18.03 19.39 -25.04
N MET A 305 17.53 18.90 -23.92
CA MET A 305 16.11 18.80 -23.63
C MET A 305 15.77 19.57 -22.35
N TYR A 306 14.78 20.46 -22.45
CA TYR A 306 14.23 21.19 -21.31
C TYR A 306 12.94 20.54 -20.82
N VAL A 307 12.92 20.09 -19.57
CA VAL A 307 11.74 19.50 -18.93
C VAL A 307 11.10 20.51 -17.97
N MET A 308 9.81 20.75 -18.15
CA MET A 308 9.03 21.67 -17.31
C MET A 308 7.65 21.09 -16.98
N THR A 309 6.93 21.73 -16.06
CA THR A 309 5.52 21.42 -15.75
C THR A 309 4.58 22.46 -16.36
N PRO A 310 3.26 22.18 -16.41
CA PRO A 310 2.25 23.19 -16.72
C PRO A 310 2.22 24.39 -15.75
N GLU A 311 2.82 24.27 -14.57
CA GLU A 311 2.83 25.30 -13.53
C GLU A 311 4.09 26.18 -13.64
N TYR A 312 4.07 27.18 -14.52
CA TYR A 312 5.18 28.13 -14.72
C TYR A 312 4.84 29.59 -14.33
N GLY A 313 3.67 29.81 -13.74
CA GLY A 313 3.16 31.15 -13.42
C GLY A 313 2.49 31.82 -14.62
N ALA A 314 2.71 33.12 -14.81
CA ALA A 314 2.18 33.85 -15.95
C ALA A 314 2.97 33.55 -17.24
N ALA A 315 2.34 33.65 -18.41
CA ALA A 315 2.99 33.47 -19.71
C ALA A 315 4.26 34.34 -19.91
N SER A 316 4.32 35.53 -19.32
CA SER A 316 5.49 36.41 -19.35
C SER A 316 6.71 35.86 -18.61
N GLN A 317 6.57 34.82 -17.77
CA GLN A 317 7.71 34.15 -17.16
C GLN A 317 8.47 33.29 -18.18
N LEU A 318 7.82 32.82 -19.25
CA LEU A 318 8.47 32.02 -20.29
C LEU A 318 9.54 32.84 -21.03
N GLU A 319 9.38 34.16 -21.12
CA GLU A 319 10.37 35.08 -21.70
C GLU A 319 11.68 35.14 -20.90
N LYS A 320 11.70 34.65 -19.66
CA LYS A 320 12.87 34.65 -18.78
C LYS A 320 13.57 33.30 -18.70
N ILE A 321 13.01 32.27 -19.33
CA ILE A 321 13.56 30.91 -19.29
C ILE A 321 14.58 30.78 -20.42
N ASN A 322 15.86 30.92 -20.09
CA ASN A 322 16.95 30.86 -21.07
C ASN A 322 16.93 29.55 -21.88
N MET A 323 16.61 28.43 -21.23
CA MET A 323 16.55 27.13 -21.93
C MET A 323 15.51 27.10 -23.06
N LEU A 324 14.48 27.95 -23.11
CA LEU A 324 13.56 28.01 -24.26
C LEU A 324 14.22 28.60 -25.50
N ASP A 325 15.29 29.38 -25.36
CA ASP A 325 16.09 29.88 -26.50
C ASP A 325 17.00 28.80 -27.08
N TYR A 326 17.49 27.88 -26.26
CA TYR A 326 18.55 26.94 -26.65
C TYR A 326 18.12 25.48 -26.78
N ALA A 327 17.01 25.08 -26.15
CA ALA A 327 16.59 23.69 -26.12
C ALA A 327 16.26 23.15 -27.51
N ASP A 328 16.80 21.98 -27.82
CA ASP A 328 16.44 21.23 -29.03
C ASP A 328 15.05 20.61 -28.95
N LEU A 329 14.67 20.19 -27.74
CA LEU A 329 13.35 19.67 -27.40
C LEU A 329 12.85 20.27 -26.08
N VAL A 330 11.56 20.55 -26.01
CA VAL A 330 10.88 20.94 -24.77
C VAL A 330 9.85 19.89 -24.42
N CYS A 331 9.98 19.36 -23.21
CA CYS A 331 9.10 18.37 -22.61
C CYS A 331 8.26 19.05 -21.53
N ILE A 332 6.97 19.23 -21.78
CA ILE A 332 6.00 19.69 -20.78
C ILE A 332 5.46 18.43 -20.09
N ASN A 333 6.17 17.98 -19.06
CA ASN A 333 5.82 16.79 -18.31
C ASN A 333 4.74 17.07 -17.27
N LYS A 334 4.11 16.02 -16.71
CA LYS A 334 2.90 16.13 -15.86
C LYS A 334 1.74 16.79 -16.61
N PHE A 335 1.54 16.36 -17.85
CA PHE A 335 0.52 16.89 -18.74
C PHE A 335 -0.93 16.55 -18.31
N ASP A 336 -1.08 15.75 -17.26
CA ASP A 336 -2.33 15.48 -16.54
C ASP A 336 -2.82 16.69 -15.71
N LYS A 337 -1.94 17.67 -15.44
CA LYS A 337 -2.25 18.84 -14.61
C LYS A 337 -3.21 19.81 -15.29
N ALA A 338 -3.98 20.52 -14.46
CA ALA A 338 -4.82 21.62 -14.91
C ALA A 338 -3.97 22.68 -15.63
N GLY A 339 -4.48 23.20 -16.75
CA GLY A 339 -3.78 24.20 -17.57
C GLY A 339 -2.69 23.63 -18.49
N ALA A 340 -2.51 22.30 -18.58
CA ALA A 340 -1.51 21.69 -19.47
C ALA A 340 -1.68 22.06 -20.95
N LEU A 341 -2.91 22.15 -21.45
CA LEU A 341 -3.17 22.57 -22.83
C LEU A 341 -2.83 24.04 -23.07
N ASP A 342 -3.12 24.91 -22.10
CA ASP A 342 -2.74 26.34 -22.16
C ASP A 342 -1.22 26.48 -22.08
N ALA A 343 -0.57 25.71 -21.20
CA ALA A 343 0.88 25.61 -21.10
C ALA A 343 1.52 25.25 -22.44
N LEU A 344 0.99 24.23 -23.11
CA LEU A 344 1.46 23.83 -24.43
C LEU A 344 1.33 24.95 -25.45
N ALA A 345 0.20 25.66 -25.46
CA ALA A 345 -0.02 26.78 -26.37
C ALA A 345 0.93 27.95 -26.11
N ASP A 346 1.14 28.31 -24.84
CA ASP A 346 2.01 29.43 -24.44
C ASP A 346 3.49 29.13 -24.71
N VAL A 347 3.95 27.92 -24.37
CA VAL A 347 5.33 27.50 -24.63
C VAL A 347 5.59 27.42 -26.13
N ARG A 348 4.64 26.93 -26.94
CA ARG A 348 4.75 26.94 -28.42
C ARG A 348 4.85 28.36 -28.97
N LYS A 349 4.03 29.29 -28.49
CA LYS A 349 4.09 30.70 -28.89
C LYS A 349 5.44 31.32 -28.51
N GLN A 350 5.93 31.05 -27.30
CA GLN A 350 7.20 31.59 -26.85
C GLN A 350 8.37 31.01 -27.66
N TYR A 351 8.39 29.70 -27.89
CA TYR A 351 9.42 29.06 -28.70
C TYR A 351 9.43 29.59 -30.13
N LYS A 352 8.25 29.80 -30.75
CA LYS A 352 8.15 30.44 -32.07
C LYS A 352 8.80 31.84 -32.09
N ARG A 353 8.61 32.63 -31.03
CA ARG A 353 9.20 33.97 -30.91
C ARG A 353 10.72 33.90 -30.76
N ASN A 354 11.21 33.04 -29.86
CA ASN A 354 12.64 32.89 -29.58
C ASN A 354 13.43 32.44 -30.83
N HIS A 355 12.83 31.58 -31.66
CA HIS A 355 13.47 31.00 -32.85
C HIS A 355 13.05 31.65 -34.19
N GLY A 356 12.20 32.69 -34.18
CA GLY A 356 11.73 33.37 -35.39
C GLY A 356 10.86 32.52 -36.33
N LEU A 357 10.20 31.47 -35.82
CA LEU A 357 9.47 30.45 -36.59
C LEU A 357 7.99 30.82 -36.84
N TRP A 358 7.72 31.98 -37.45
CA TRP A 358 6.36 32.53 -37.57
C TRP A 358 5.41 31.73 -38.47
N THR A 359 5.95 30.97 -39.44
CA THR A 359 5.16 30.16 -40.40
C THR A 359 5.14 28.67 -40.05
N ALA A 360 5.86 28.24 -39.00
CA ALA A 360 5.89 26.84 -38.60
C ALA A 360 4.53 26.40 -38.04
N THR A 361 4.08 25.19 -38.42
CA THR A 361 2.88 24.63 -37.83
C THR A 361 3.17 24.12 -36.43
N ASP A 362 2.14 23.99 -35.59
CA ASP A 362 2.33 23.50 -34.22
C ASP A 362 2.83 22.05 -34.17
N ALA A 363 2.66 21.27 -35.24
CA ALA A 363 3.16 19.90 -35.35
C ALA A 363 4.67 19.82 -35.63
N ASP A 364 5.24 20.89 -36.20
CA ASP A 364 6.66 21.00 -36.54
C ASP A 364 7.50 21.44 -35.34
N LEU A 365 6.87 22.06 -34.34
CA LEU A 365 7.55 22.56 -33.16
C LEU A 365 8.00 21.41 -32.24
N PRO A 366 9.23 21.47 -31.67
CA PRO A 366 9.77 20.41 -30.83
C PRO A 366 9.27 20.50 -29.37
N ILE A 367 7.98 20.80 -29.18
CA ILE A 367 7.34 20.91 -27.86
C ILE A 367 6.29 19.82 -27.72
N ILE A 368 6.50 18.93 -26.75
CA ILE A 368 5.69 17.74 -26.51
C ILE A 368 5.18 17.76 -25.07
N GLY A 369 3.88 17.53 -24.90
CA GLY A 369 3.28 17.24 -23.60
C GLY A 369 3.44 15.76 -23.26
N THR A 370 3.94 15.45 -22.06
CA THR A 370 4.18 14.07 -21.62
C THR A 370 3.64 13.80 -20.24
N MET A 371 3.35 12.53 -19.98
CA MET A 371 3.02 12.03 -18.64
C MET A 371 3.95 10.86 -18.32
N ALA A 372 5.15 11.14 -17.82
CA ALA A 372 6.11 10.07 -17.49
C ALA A 372 5.62 9.13 -16.36
N SER A 373 4.63 9.56 -15.57
CA SER A 373 3.94 8.72 -14.57
C SER A 373 2.98 7.71 -15.19
N ARG A 374 2.54 7.94 -16.42
CA ARG A 374 1.51 7.15 -17.10
C ARG A 374 2.16 6.01 -17.89
N PHE A 375 1.57 4.83 -17.75
CA PHE A 375 1.92 3.65 -18.53
C PHE A 375 1.77 3.90 -20.05
N ASN A 376 2.85 3.60 -20.79
CA ASN A 376 2.95 3.68 -22.26
C ASN A 376 2.35 4.97 -22.83
N ASP A 377 2.72 6.09 -22.21
CA ASP A 377 2.25 7.41 -22.61
C ASP A 377 2.60 7.70 -24.07
N GLU A 378 1.57 8.04 -24.86
CA GLU A 378 1.72 8.44 -26.26
C GLU A 378 2.62 9.67 -26.39
N GLY A 379 2.51 10.61 -25.44
CA GLY A 379 3.36 11.80 -25.36
C GLY A 379 4.84 11.44 -25.27
N VAL A 380 5.22 10.53 -24.38
CA VAL A 380 6.60 10.06 -24.25
C VAL A 380 7.07 9.28 -25.49
N ASN A 381 6.21 8.46 -26.12
CA ASN A 381 6.56 7.77 -27.38
C ASN A 381 6.91 8.77 -28.49
N ARG A 382 6.12 9.85 -28.60
CA ARG A 382 6.37 10.96 -29.52
C ARG A 382 7.65 11.73 -29.18
N LEU A 383 7.88 11.99 -27.89
CA LEU A 383 9.11 12.64 -27.40
C LEU A 383 10.35 11.83 -27.80
N PHE A 384 10.34 10.50 -27.55
CA PHE A 384 11.43 9.61 -27.89
C PHE A 384 11.72 9.57 -29.39
N THR A 385 10.67 9.48 -30.21
CA THR A 385 10.80 9.51 -31.68
C THR A 385 11.46 10.80 -32.17
N ARG A 386 11.02 11.95 -31.64
CA ARG A 386 11.58 13.26 -31.98
C ARG A 386 13.03 13.41 -31.47
N LEU A 387 13.33 12.87 -30.29
CA LEU A 387 14.65 12.89 -29.70
C LEU A 387 15.67 12.16 -30.58
N LEU A 388 15.39 10.93 -31.00
CA LEU A 388 16.31 10.16 -31.84
C LEU A 388 16.54 10.83 -33.20
N ALA A 389 15.48 11.35 -33.84
CA ALA A 389 15.61 12.11 -35.08
C ALA A 389 16.49 13.37 -34.92
N LYS A 390 16.43 14.01 -33.75
CA LYS A 390 17.24 15.19 -33.43
C LYS A 390 18.71 14.84 -33.19
N ILE A 391 18.97 13.73 -32.50
CA ILE A 391 20.32 13.19 -32.31
C ILE A 391 20.95 12.87 -33.66
N GLU A 392 20.24 12.17 -34.53
CA GLU A 392 20.72 11.85 -35.87
C GLU A 392 21.04 13.13 -36.67
N ALA A 393 20.12 14.11 -36.68
CA ALA A 393 20.32 15.36 -37.40
C ALA A 393 21.52 16.19 -36.92
N LYS A 394 21.81 16.21 -35.60
CA LYS A 394 22.91 17.01 -35.03
C LYS A 394 24.26 16.29 -34.99
N THR A 395 24.24 14.97 -34.83
CA THR A 395 25.46 14.19 -34.57
C THR A 395 25.85 13.28 -35.72
N GLY A 396 24.92 12.95 -36.62
CA GLY A 396 25.08 11.96 -37.69
C GLY A 396 25.01 10.51 -37.18
N VAL A 397 24.65 10.29 -35.91
CA VAL A 397 24.56 8.95 -35.31
C VAL A 397 23.15 8.40 -35.47
N HIS A 398 23.06 7.23 -36.11
CA HIS A 398 21.81 6.49 -36.33
C HIS A 398 21.84 5.17 -35.56
N PHE A 399 20.84 4.94 -34.71
CA PHE A 399 20.80 3.78 -33.80
C PHE A 399 20.12 2.54 -34.39
N GLY A 400 19.18 2.70 -35.33
CA GLY A 400 18.40 1.61 -35.92
C GLY A 400 16.93 1.97 -36.13
N GLU A 401 16.17 1.07 -36.77
CA GLU A 401 14.72 1.20 -36.91
C GLU A 401 13.99 0.77 -35.61
N PHE A 402 12.89 1.44 -35.29
CA PHE A 402 12.03 1.12 -34.15
C PHE A 402 10.57 1.47 -34.46
N SER A 403 9.63 0.84 -33.75
CA SER A 403 8.20 1.17 -33.86
C SER A 403 7.51 1.01 -32.51
N PHE A 404 6.44 1.79 -32.31
CA PHE A 404 5.57 1.68 -31.15
C PHE A 404 4.20 1.14 -31.59
N PRO A 405 3.56 0.25 -30.83
CA PRO A 405 2.19 -0.17 -31.10
C PRO A 405 1.22 1.03 -30.98
N GLU A 406 0.14 1.03 -31.77
CA GLU A 406 -0.92 2.03 -31.65
C GLU A 406 -1.51 1.97 -30.23
N THR A 407 -1.36 3.06 -29.48
CA THR A 407 -1.92 3.19 -28.13
C THR A 407 -3.37 3.64 -28.22
N ALA A 408 -4.26 3.01 -27.46
CA ALA A 408 -5.64 3.47 -27.34
C ALA A 408 -5.66 4.93 -26.85
N SER A 409 -6.35 5.81 -27.58
CA SER A 409 -6.55 7.21 -27.21
C SER A 409 -7.46 7.30 -25.99
N VAL A 410 -6.92 7.19 -24.78
CA VAL A 410 -7.71 7.29 -23.54
C VAL A 410 -7.30 8.54 -22.78
N SER A 411 -8.27 9.42 -22.54
CA SER A 411 -8.09 10.84 -22.24
C SER A 411 -8.65 11.28 -20.88
N GLN A 412 -8.74 10.41 -19.87
CA GLN A 412 -9.33 10.79 -18.58
C GLN A 412 -8.41 10.47 -17.41
N ALA A 413 -8.12 11.51 -16.62
CA ALA A 413 -7.50 11.40 -15.32
C ALA A 413 -8.35 10.51 -14.39
N VAL A 414 -7.71 9.80 -13.45
CA VAL A 414 -8.37 8.92 -12.46
C VAL A 414 -9.55 9.64 -11.79
N ILE A 415 -9.30 10.88 -11.32
CA ILE A 415 -10.33 11.79 -10.82
C ILE A 415 -10.37 13.02 -11.73
N PRO A 416 -11.52 13.32 -12.38
CA PRO A 416 -11.66 14.52 -13.18
C PRO A 416 -11.46 15.80 -12.34
N ALA A 417 -10.85 16.83 -12.93
CA ALA A 417 -10.57 18.09 -12.24
C ALA A 417 -11.82 18.77 -11.65
N SER A 418 -12.99 18.60 -12.29
CA SER A 418 -14.29 19.10 -11.79
C SER A 418 -14.71 18.49 -10.46
N ARG A 419 -14.14 17.34 -10.07
CA ARG A 419 -14.44 16.62 -8.84
C ARG A 419 -13.31 16.70 -7.81
N ALA A 420 -12.24 17.46 -8.07
CA ALA A 420 -11.05 17.51 -7.21
C ALA A 420 -11.32 17.98 -5.77
N ARG A 421 -12.42 18.71 -5.52
CA ARG A 421 -12.80 19.25 -4.20
C ARG A 421 -13.72 18.33 -3.39
N TYR A 422 -13.81 17.06 -3.77
CA TYR A 422 -14.77 16.12 -3.19
C TYR A 422 -14.70 15.99 -1.66
N LEU A 423 -13.51 16.08 -1.05
CA LEU A 423 -13.35 15.96 0.40
C LEU A 423 -13.90 17.19 1.15
N SER A 424 -13.62 18.41 0.69
CA SER A 424 -14.24 19.61 1.28
C SER A 424 -15.76 19.64 1.12
N GLU A 425 -16.29 19.18 -0.02
CA GLU A 425 -17.75 19.05 -0.18
C GLU A 425 -18.36 18.06 0.84
N ILE A 426 -17.62 17.01 1.21
CA ILE A 426 -18.02 16.08 2.28
C ILE A 426 -17.98 16.78 3.64
N SER A 427 -16.91 17.53 3.92
CA SER A 427 -16.77 18.31 5.15
C SER A 427 -17.90 19.32 5.30
N GLU A 428 -18.23 20.07 4.24
CA GLU A 428 -19.34 21.01 4.19
C GLU A 428 -20.69 20.32 4.41
N ALA A 429 -20.93 19.17 3.77
CA ALA A 429 -22.16 18.41 3.95
C ALA A 429 -22.33 17.86 5.38
N ASN A 430 -21.24 17.41 6.02
CA ASN A 430 -21.24 16.92 7.39
C ASN A 430 -21.50 18.05 8.39
N ARG A 431 -20.72 19.14 8.32
CA ARG A 431 -20.90 20.32 9.17
C ARG A 431 -22.29 20.94 8.98
N GLY A 432 -22.79 20.97 7.74
CA GLY A 432 -24.13 21.44 7.41
C GLY A 432 -25.23 20.57 8.05
N TYR A 433 -25.07 19.25 8.06
CA TYR A 433 -25.99 18.36 8.78
C TYR A 433 -25.94 18.59 10.30
N ASP A 434 -24.76 18.79 10.87
CA ASP A 434 -24.62 19.03 12.31
C ASP A 434 -25.25 20.35 12.74
N GLN A 435 -25.10 21.38 11.92
CA GLN A 435 -25.78 22.66 12.11
C GLN A 435 -27.30 22.51 12.03
N LEU A 436 -27.81 21.79 11.03
CA LEU A 436 -29.24 21.48 10.92
C LEU A 436 -29.75 20.76 12.17
N VAL A 437 -29.02 19.77 12.70
CA VAL A 437 -29.43 19.06 13.92
C VAL A 437 -29.47 20.01 15.11
N LYS A 438 -28.48 20.88 15.29
CA LYS A 438 -28.46 21.88 16.38
C LYS A 438 -29.67 22.82 16.30
N GLU A 439 -29.98 23.33 15.11
CA GLU A 439 -31.14 24.21 14.89
C GLU A 439 -32.46 23.50 15.19
N GLN A 440 -32.62 22.28 14.68
CA GLN A 440 -33.82 21.48 14.87
C GLN A 440 -34.01 21.04 16.32
N ALA A 441 -32.92 20.70 17.03
CA ALA A 441 -32.94 20.40 18.46
C ALA A 441 -33.37 21.63 19.28
N ALA A 442 -32.83 22.82 18.98
CA ALA A 442 -33.22 24.06 19.66
C ALA A 442 -34.72 24.39 19.46
N ILE A 443 -35.27 24.16 18.26
CA ILE A 443 -36.70 24.30 18.00
C ILE A 443 -37.50 23.27 18.82
N ALA A 444 -37.05 22.02 18.86
CA ALA A 444 -37.71 20.96 19.62
C ALA A 444 -37.72 21.23 21.14
N SER A 445 -36.63 21.74 21.73
CA SER A 445 -36.60 22.14 23.14
C SER A 445 -37.59 23.28 23.43
N ARG A 446 -37.65 24.29 22.56
CA ARG A 446 -38.64 25.39 22.69
C ARG A 446 -40.07 24.87 22.62
N LEU A 447 -40.35 23.94 21.72
CA LEU A 447 -41.65 23.28 21.62
C LEU A 447 -41.99 22.51 22.89
N TYR A 448 -41.05 21.73 23.43
CA TYR A 448 -41.23 20.99 24.67
C TYR A 448 -41.55 21.93 25.85
N GLN A 449 -40.81 23.03 25.98
CA GLN A 449 -41.02 24.04 27.02
C GLN A 449 -42.38 24.72 26.90
N LEU A 450 -42.78 25.15 25.70
CA LEU A 450 -44.08 25.78 25.48
C LEU A 450 -45.23 24.81 25.68
N GLN A 451 -45.07 23.54 25.30
CA GLN A 451 -46.08 22.50 25.56
C GLN A 451 -46.24 22.26 27.06
N GLY A 452 -45.13 22.17 27.80
CA GLY A 452 -45.15 22.06 29.27
C GLY A 452 -45.84 23.27 29.93
N ALA A 453 -45.52 24.48 29.47
CA ALA A 453 -46.16 25.71 29.94
C ALA A 453 -47.66 25.74 29.62
N LEU A 454 -48.05 25.35 28.41
CA LEU A 454 -49.45 25.25 28.01
C LEU A 454 -50.21 24.27 28.91
N ASN A 455 -49.66 23.09 29.18
CA ASN A 455 -50.27 22.11 30.05
C ASN A 455 -50.46 22.65 31.49
N ALA A 456 -49.43 23.28 32.07
CA ALA A 456 -49.52 23.88 33.40
C ALA A 456 -50.53 25.05 33.47
N MET A 457 -50.65 25.83 32.39
CA MET A 457 -51.64 26.91 32.28
C MET A 457 -53.07 26.36 32.14
N GLN A 458 -53.25 25.24 31.45
CA GLN A 458 -54.54 24.54 31.36
C GLN A 458 -54.94 23.94 32.71
N GLU A 459 -54.00 23.33 33.43
CA GLU A 459 -54.23 22.77 34.77
C GLU A 459 -54.61 23.85 35.81
N SER A 460 -54.03 25.05 35.68
CA SER A 460 -54.33 26.20 36.55
C SER A 460 -55.54 27.04 36.10
N ALA A 461 -56.26 26.61 35.06
CA ALA A 461 -57.39 27.33 34.48
C ALA A 461 -57.07 28.79 34.09
N ALA A 462 -55.88 29.03 33.54
CA ALA A 462 -55.46 30.33 33.06
C ALA A 462 -56.35 30.87 31.91
N PRO A 463 -56.37 32.20 31.68
CA PRO A 463 -57.21 32.82 30.65
C PRO A 463 -57.06 32.17 29.25
N PRO A 464 -58.16 31.95 28.51
CA PRO A 464 -58.13 31.35 27.16
C PRO A 464 -57.23 32.08 26.16
N GLU A 465 -57.09 33.40 26.29
CA GLU A 465 -56.25 34.21 25.42
C GLU A 465 -54.76 33.83 25.53
N LEU A 466 -54.29 33.53 26.74
CA LEU A 466 -52.92 33.09 27.00
C LEU A 466 -52.67 31.68 26.46
N THR A 467 -53.61 30.75 26.66
CA THR A 467 -53.48 29.38 26.15
C THR A 467 -53.58 29.33 24.62
N GLN A 468 -54.43 30.15 24.00
CA GLN A 468 -54.49 30.29 22.54
C GLN A 468 -53.24 30.93 21.95
N ALA A 469 -52.67 31.96 22.61
CA ALA A 469 -51.42 32.57 22.18
C ALA A 469 -50.25 31.58 22.23
N LEU A 470 -50.15 30.77 23.29
CA LEU A 470 -49.17 29.70 23.41
C LEU A 470 -49.37 28.62 22.32
N GLN A 471 -50.62 28.18 22.10
CA GLN A 471 -50.94 27.19 21.06
C GLN A 471 -50.52 27.68 19.67
N LYS A 472 -50.78 28.95 19.34
CA LYS A 472 -50.34 29.54 18.07
C LYS A 472 -48.83 29.53 17.89
N GLN A 473 -48.06 29.80 18.95
CA GLN A 473 -46.59 29.72 18.91
C GLN A 473 -46.10 28.28 18.79
N ILE A 474 -46.75 27.33 19.46
CA ILE A 474 -46.46 25.90 19.33
C ILE A 474 -46.67 25.43 17.89
N ASP A 475 -47.79 25.79 17.26
CA ASP A 475 -48.06 25.38 15.88
C ASP A 475 -47.05 25.99 14.90
N ALA A 476 -46.70 27.28 15.09
CA ALA A 476 -45.68 27.95 14.27
C ALA A 476 -44.30 27.29 14.38
N LEU A 477 -43.87 26.92 15.59
CA LEU A 477 -42.59 26.21 15.79
C LEU A 477 -42.65 24.77 15.30
N ARG A 478 -43.81 24.10 15.41
CA ARG A 478 -44.00 22.73 14.91
C ARG A 478 -43.81 22.68 13.39
N ASP A 479 -44.24 23.72 12.68
CA ASP A 479 -44.06 23.85 11.23
C ASP A 479 -42.63 24.20 10.80
N GLN A 480 -41.79 24.68 11.71
CA GLN A 480 -40.35 24.87 11.47
C GLN A 480 -39.54 23.58 11.62
N LEU A 481 -40.09 22.54 12.26
CA LEU A 481 -39.45 21.22 12.31
C LEU A 481 -39.51 20.54 10.94
N THR A 482 -38.38 19.98 10.50
CA THR A 482 -38.37 19.12 9.32
C THR A 482 -39.27 17.89 9.53
N PRO A 483 -39.80 17.28 8.46
CA PRO A 483 -40.63 16.07 8.58
C PRO A 483 -39.92 14.93 9.32
N VAL A 484 -38.60 14.80 9.15
CA VAL A 484 -37.79 13.79 9.84
C VAL A 484 -37.68 14.11 11.33
N SER A 485 -37.34 15.35 11.70
CA SER A 485 -37.24 15.79 13.10
C SER A 485 -38.56 15.59 13.84
N ARG A 486 -39.68 15.99 13.22
CA ARG A 486 -41.02 15.83 13.77
C ARG A 486 -41.33 14.35 14.07
N LYS A 487 -41.03 13.46 13.12
CA LYS A 487 -41.22 12.01 13.28
C LYS A 487 -40.35 11.42 14.39
N LEU A 488 -39.08 11.83 14.49
CA LEU A 488 -38.17 11.32 15.52
C LEU A 488 -38.63 11.69 16.95
N VAL A 489 -39.14 12.90 17.15
CA VAL A 489 -39.68 13.33 18.45
C VAL A 489 -41.00 12.62 18.76
N GLN A 490 -41.93 12.57 17.79
CA GLN A 490 -43.27 11.99 18.00
C GLN A 490 -43.24 10.49 18.26
N ASN A 491 -42.35 9.74 17.59
CA ASN A 491 -42.32 8.28 17.67
C ASN A 491 -41.39 7.74 18.78
N TRP A 492 -40.77 8.61 19.59
CA TRP A 492 -39.89 8.18 20.67
C TRP A 492 -40.57 7.23 21.68
N PRO A 493 -41.83 7.44 22.12
CA PRO A 493 -42.51 6.52 23.02
C PRO A 493 -42.66 5.10 22.44
N ASP A 494 -42.95 5.00 21.14
CA ASP A 494 -43.06 3.71 20.46
C ASP A 494 -41.72 2.98 20.43
N LYS A 495 -40.65 3.73 20.13
CA LYS A 495 -39.28 3.19 20.13
C LYS A 495 -38.85 2.76 21.54
N TRP A 496 -39.20 3.53 22.57
CA TRP A 496 -38.98 3.13 23.96
C TRP A 496 -39.66 1.79 24.25
N ASN A 497 -40.94 1.64 23.91
CA ASN A 497 -41.70 0.41 24.13
C ASN A 497 -41.14 -0.77 23.33
N GLU A 498 -40.68 -0.55 22.09
CA GLU A 498 -40.06 -1.58 21.24
C GLU A 498 -38.85 -2.23 21.92
N TYR A 499 -37.95 -1.42 22.50
CA TYR A 499 -36.73 -1.88 23.16
C TYR A 499 -36.93 -2.39 24.60
N GLN A 500 -38.14 -2.29 25.16
CA GLN A 500 -38.52 -2.88 26.46
C GLN A 500 -39.09 -4.30 26.33
N LYS A 501 -39.39 -4.76 25.10
CA LYS A 501 -39.88 -6.13 24.85
C LYS A 501 -38.80 -7.16 25.13
N ASP A 502 -39.21 -8.37 25.53
CA ASP A 502 -38.28 -9.49 25.78
C ASP A 502 -37.50 -9.91 24.53
N TYR A 503 -38.10 -9.73 23.34
CA TYR A 503 -37.53 -10.06 22.05
C TYR A 503 -37.60 -8.88 21.09
N TYR A 504 -36.56 -8.74 20.28
CA TYR A 504 -36.48 -7.80 19.17
C TYR A 504 -36.54 -8.56 17.85
N GLU A 505 -37.48 -8.16 16.99
CA GLU A 505 -37.74 -8.81 15.71
C GLU A 505 -37.38 -7.88 14.55
N TYR A 506 -36.56 -8.37 13.63
CA TYR A 506 -36.19 -7.62 12.43
C TYR A 506 -36.04 -8.55 11.22
N THR A 507 -36.28 -8.03 10.02
CA THR A 507 -36.24 -8.82 8.79
C THR A 507 -34.89 -8.69 8.09
N VAL A 508 -34.28 -9.82 7.70
CA VAL A 508 -33.06 -9.88 6.88
C VAL A 508 -33.31 -10.84 5.73
N ARG A 509 -33.23 -10.33 4.48
CA ARG A 509 -33.44 -11.14 3.25
C ARG A 509 -34.72 -12.00 3.35
N ASP A 510 -35.84 -11.36 3.69
CA ASP A 510 -37.17 -11.95 3.84
C ASP A 510 -37.33 -12.98 4.98
N LYS A 511 -36.34 -13.09 5.87
CA LYS A 511 -36.41 -13.90 7.10
C LYS A 511 -36.58 -13.02 8.32
N VAL A 512 -37.57 -13.32 9.16
CA VAL A 512 -37.73 -12.69 10.48
C VAL A 512 -36.72 -13.32 11.43
N ILE A 513 -35.85 -12.49 11.97
CA ILE A 513 -34.90 -12.83 13.03
C ILE A 513 -35.46 -12.30 14.34
N SER A 514 -35.65 -13.18 15.32
CA SER A 514 -36.07 -12.82 16.67
C SER A 514 -34.92 -13.10 17.63
N GLN A 515 -34.49 -12.09 18.40
CA GLN A 515 -33.39 -12.20 19.37
C GLN A 515 -33.81 -11.67 20.74
N PRO A 516 -33.34 -12.29 21.85
CA PRO A 516 -33.62 -11.81 23.19
C PRO A 516 -32.96 -10.44 23.42
N MET A 517 -33.69 -9.53 24.08
CA MET A 517 -33.21 -8.18 24.42
C MET A 517 -32.52 -8.08 25.76
N PHE A 518 -32.59 -9.13 26.57
CA PHE A 518 -32.04 -9.14 27.93
C PHE A 518 -31.15 -10.36 28.15
N THR A 519 -30.09 -10.16 28.91
CA THR A 519 -29.28 -11.24 29.50
C THR A 519 -29.42 -11.19 31.01
N THR A 520 -29.65 -12.32 31.67
CA THR A 520 -29.75 -12.38 33.13
C THR A 520 -28.39 -12.68 33.76
N SER A 521 -27.93 -11.83 34.67
CA SER A 521 -26.68 -12.04 35.41
C SER A 521 -26.82 -13.13 36.49
N LEU A 522 -25.70 -13.58 37.07
CA LEU A 522 -25.71 -14.52 38.19
C LEU A 522 -26.47 -13.98 39.42
N SER A 523 -26.55 -12.66 39.58
CA SER A 523 -27.31 -12.01 40.65
C SER A 523 -28.82 -11.89 40.34
N GLY A 524 -29.28 -12.40 39.20
CA GLY A 524 -30.68 -12.29 38.76
C GLY A 524 -31.02 -10.95 38.10
N THR A 525 -30.04 -10.06 37.89
CA THR A 525 -30.28 -8.77 37.23
C THR A 525 -30.52 -8.97 35.75
N ARG A 526 -31.62 -8.42 35.22
CA ARG A 526 -31.90 -8.39 33.78
C ARG A 526 -31.13 -7.23 33.13
N ILE A 527 -30.09 -7.54 32.38
CA ILE A 527 -29.22 -6.58 31.68
C ILE A 527 -29.73 -6.39 30.24
N PRO A 528 -30.17 -5.19 29.84
CA PRO A 528 -30.57 -4.91 28.46
C PRO A 528 -29.38 -4.96 27.50
N LYS A 529 -29.58 -5.53 26.30
CA LYS A 529 -28.61 -5.48 25.20
C LYS A 529 -28.44 -4.06 24.67
N VAL A 530 -29.51 -3.26 24.60
CA VAL A 530 -29.46 -1.86 24.16
C VAL A 530 -30.13 -0.97 25.20
N LEU A 531 -29.38 0.02 25.69
CA LEU A 531 -29.87 1.03 26.64
C LEU A 531 -30.32 2.29 25.90
N LEU A 532 -31.47 2.84 26.31
CA LEU A 532 -32.00 4.10 25.79
C LEU A 532 -31.82 5.25 26.81
N PRO A 533 -31.58 6.49 26.35
CA PRO A 533 -31.46 7.64 27.24
C PRO A 533 -32.80 7.99 27.90
N ARG A 534 -32.72 8.52 29.12
CA ARG A 534 -33.89 8.95 29.92
C ARG A 534 -34.16 10.45 29.81
N TYR A 535 -33.81 11.06 28.67
CA TYR A 535 -34.05 12.49 28.44
C TYR A 535 -35.55 12.79 28.38
N LYS A 536 -35.91 14.01 28.83
CA LYS A 536 -37.27 14.52 28.76
C LYS A 536 -37.41 15.61 27.70
N ASP A 537 -36.40 16.46 27.58
CA ASP A 537 -36.38 17.53 26.59
C ASP A 537 -36.38 16.95 25.17
N TRP A 538 -37.25 17.49 24.30
CA TRP A 538 -37.36 17.01 22.93
C TRP A 538 -36.15 17.36 22.06
N GLY A 539 -35.42 18.42 22.39
CA GLY A 539 -34.17 18.77 21.71
C GLY A 539 -33.06 17.78 22.02
N ASP A 540 -32.85 17.43 23.29
CA ASP A 540 -31.88 16.40 23.69
C ASP A 540 -32.18 15.06 23.02
N LEU A 541 -33.46 14.64 23.02
CA LEU A 541 -33.90 13.42 22.34
C LEU A 541 -33.65 13.47 20.83
N LEU A 542 -33.95 14.60 20.18
CA LEU A 542 -33.75 14.77 18.75
C LEU A 542 -32.26 14.76 18.39
N GLN A 543 -31.44 15.50 19.14
CA GLN A 543 -30.00 15.55 18.95
C GLN A 543 -29.38 14.15 19.09
N TRP A 544 -29.73 13.42 20.16
CA TRP A 544 -29.24 12.06 20.37
C TRP A 544 -29.66 11.12 19.24
N GLN A 545 -30.94 11.13 18.83
CA GLN A 545 -31.42 10.28 17.74
C GLN A 545 -30.80 10.65 16.37
N ALA A 546 -30.43 11.91 16.16
CA ALA A 546 -29.87 12.39 14.90
C ALA A 546 -28.34 12.24 14.81
N GLN A 547 -27.62 12.22 15.93
CA GLN A 547 -26.16 12.13 15.98
C GLN A 547 -25.63 10.76 16.38
N GLU A 548 -26.33 10.04 17.26
CA GLU A 548 -25.83 8.77 17.80
C GLU A 548 -26.77 7.59 17.56
N ASN A 549 -28.07 7.80 17.80
CA ASN A 549 -29.15 6.81 17.68
C ASN A 549 -28.85 5.44 18.32
N VAL A 550 -29.80 4.52 18.25
CA VAL A 550 -29.54 3.10 18.54
C VAL A 550 -28.77 2.44 17.38
N PRO A 551 -28.05 1.33 17.62
CA PRO A 551 -27.45 0.53 16.57
C PRO A 551 -28.46 0.16 15.47
N GLY A 552 -28.03 0.13 14.20
CA GLY A 552 -28.88 -0.21 13.05
C GLY A 552 -29.72 0.94 12.47
N HIS A 553 -29.62 2.14 13.05
CA HIS A 553 -30.34 3.34 12.61
C HIS A 553 -29.38 4.48 12.27
N PHE A 554 -29.72 5.27 11.26
CA PHE A 554 -28.93 6.44 10.84
C PHE A 554 -28.69 7.40 12.02
N PRO A 555 -27.46 7.94 12.19
CA PRO A 555 -26.27 7.81 11.31
C PRO A 555 -25.35 6.63 11.64
N PHE A 556 -25.88 5.56 12.26
CA PHE A 556 -25.19 4.29 12.55
C PHE A 556 -23.98 4.41 13.47
N THR A 557 -23.87 5.50 14.23
CA THR A 557 -22.76 5.79 15.14
C THR A 557 -22.49 4.63 16.10
N ALA A 558 -23.53 4.05 16.69
CA ALA A 558 -23.43 2.93 17.63
C ALA A 558 -23.33 1.53 16.99
N GLY A 559 -23.31 1.45 15.65
CA GLY A 559 -23.24 0.19 14.90
C GLY A 559 -24.22 0.14 13.74
N VAL A 560 -23.87 -0.64 12.70
CA VAL A 560 -24.65 -0.76 11.46
C VAL A 560 -25.78 -1.78 11.51
N PHE A 561 -25.77 -2.68 12.51
CA PHE A 561 -26.81 -3.69 12.71
C PHE A 561 -27.59 -3.38 13.99
N PRO A 562 -28.90 -3.71 14.05
CA PRO A 562 -29.71 -3.48 15.25
C PRO A 562 -29.20 -4.21 16.49
N LEU A 563 -28.70 -5.43 16.29
CA LEU A 563 -28.09 -6.27 17.31
C LEU A 563 -26.88 -7.02 16.71
N LYS A 564 -25.93 -7.42 17.56
CA LYS A 564 -24.81 -8.30 17.20
C LYS A 564 -25.34 -9.67 16.76
N ARG A 565 -24.57 -10.37 15.92
CA ARG A 565 -24.95 -11.70 15.43
C ARG A 565 -24.80 -12.74 16.54
N GLU A 566 -25.81 -13.57 16.74
CA GLU A 566 -25.70 -14.77 17.57
C GLU A 566 -25.04 -15.89 16.75
N GLY A 567 -24.00 -16.52 17.33
CA GLY A 567 -23.32 -17.66 16.70
C GLY A 567 -22.26 -17.30 15.64
N GLU A 568 -21.98 -16.03 15.39
CA GLU A 568 -20.87 -15.58 14.53
C GLU A 568 -20.10 -14.47 15.26
N ASP A 569 -19.17 -14.87 16.14
CA ASP A 569 -18.29 -13.94 16.84
C ASP A 569 -17.44 -13.13 15.84
N PRO A 570 -17.07 -11.87 16.15
CA PRO A 570 -16.24 -11.04 15.26
C PRO A 570 -14.82 -11.60 15.07
N THR A 571 -14.44 -12.60 15.86
CA THR A 571 -13.12 -13.24 15.85
C THR A 571 -12.69 -13.63 14.45
N ARG A 572 -11.53 -13.12 14.05
CA ARG A 572 -10.85 -13.47 12.80
C ARG A 572 -9.34 -13.45 13.03
N MET A 573 -8.73 -14.63 13.06
CA MET A 573 -7.29 -14.77 13.29
C MET A 573 -6.53 -14.80 11.97
N PHE A 574 -5.45 -14.02 11.91
CA PHE A 574 -4.45 -14.10 10.85
C PHE A 574 -3.66 -15.40 10.98
N ALA A 575 -3.48 -16.09 9.86
CA ALA A 575 -2.61 -17.24 9.74
C ALA A 575 -1.96 -17.27 8.35
N GLY A 576 -0.70 -17.70 8.32
CA GLY A 576 0.10 -17.82 7.12
C GLY A 576 1.53 -18.17 7.50
N GLU A 577 1.95 -19.39 7.21
CA GLU A 577 3.32 -19.87 7.44
C GLU A 577 3.63 -21.05 6.51
N GLY A 578 4.84 -21.09 5.96
CA GLY A 578 5.32 -22.17 5.10
C GLY A 578 4.54 -22.30 3.79
N GLY A 579 4.30 -23.56 3.38
CA GLY A 579 3.50 -23.89 2.20
C GLY A 579 1.98 -23.88 2.45
N PRO A 580 1.16 -23.99 1.38
CA PRO A 580 -0.29 -23.98 1.50
C PRO A 580 -0.84 -25.09 2.42
N GLU A 581 -0.20 -26.26 2.47
CA GLU A 581 -0.61 -27.39 3.30
C GLU A 581 -0.44 -27.11 4.80
N ARG A 582 0.65 -26.44 5.20
CA ARG A 582 0.89 -26.09 6.61
C ARG A 582 -0.09 -25.02 7.09
N THR A 583 -0.33 -24.01 6.25
CA THR A 583 -1.31 -22.97 6.56
C THR A 583 -2.75 -23.51 6.56
N ASN A 584 -3.09 -24.44 5.66
CA ASN A 584 -4.38 -25.14 5.69
C ASN A 584 -4.60 -25.87 7.03
N LYS A 585 -3.59 -26.59 7.52
CA LYS A 585 -3.64 -27.22 8.85
C LYS A 585 -3.91 -26.19 9.95
N ARG A 586 -3.24 -25.03 9.93
CA ARG A 586 -3.48 -23.96 10.90
C ARG A 586 -4.91 -23.42 10.82
N PHE A 587 -5.48 -23.26 9.62
CA PHE A 587 -6.88 -22.85 9.46
C PHE A 587 -7.87 -23.85 10.08
N HIS A 588 -7.63 -25.15 9.89
CA HIS A 588 -8.46 -26.19 10.52
C HIS A 588 -8.34 -26.16 12.04
N TYR A 589 -7.13 -25.97 12.57
CA TYR A 589 -6.88 -25.81 14.01
C TYR A 589 -7.60 -24.60 14.61
N VAL A 590 -7.38 -23.39 14.09
CA VAL A 590 -7.96 -22.16 14.69
C VAL A 590 -9.47 -22.10 14.54
N SER A 591 -10.04 -22.78 13.53
CA SER A 591 -11.48 -22.82 13.31
C SER A 591 -12.17 -24.02 13.94
N ALA A 592 -11.43 -24.94 14.58
CA ALA A 592 -11.97 -26.14 15.20
C ALA A 592 -13.07 -25.79 16.21
N GLY A 593 -14.19 -26.52 16.15
CA GLY A 593 -15.35 -26.29 17.04
C GLY A 593 -16.12 -24.98 16.83
N GLN A 594 -15.67 -24.08 15.94
CA GLN A 594 -16.38 -22.83 15.67
C GLN A 594 -17.56 -23.03 14.71
N PRO A 595 -18.75 -22.44 15.00
CA PRO A 595 -19.94 -22.56 14.16
C PRO A 595 -19.83 -21.83 12.81
N ALA A 596 -18.95 -20.83 12.72
CA ALA A 596 -18.66 -20.08 11.50
C ALA A 596 -17.14 -20.08 11.24
N LYS A 597 -16.75 -20.26 9.98
CA LYS A 597 -15.35 -20.38 9.55
C LYS A 597 -14.88 -19.05 8.98
N ARG A 598 -14.18 -18.24 9.78
CA ARG A 598 -13.72 -16.89 9.40
C ARG A 598 -12.20 -16.85 9.30
N LEU A 599 -11.69 -17.15 8.10
CA LEU A 599 -10.25 -17.29 7.85
C LEU A 599 -9.62 -15.94 7.49
N SER A 600 -8.37 -15.69 7.90
CA SER A 600 -7.59 -14.54 7.44
C SER A 600 -6.20 -14.98 7.02
N THR A 601 -5.88 -14.79 5.75
CA THR A 601 -4.65 -15.27 5.10
C THR A 601 -3.60 -14.17 5.07
N ALA A 602 -2.42 -14.48 5.62
CA ALA A 602 -1.19 -13.69 5.45
C ALA A 602 -0.27 -14.39 4.44
N PHE A 603 0.22 -13.67 3.44
CA PHE A 603 1.08 -14.21 2.39
C PHE A 603 2.55 -13.89 2.67
N ASP A 604 3.45 -14.76 2.24
CA ASP A 604 4.89 -14.51 2.35
C ASP A 604 5.30 -13.30 1.50
N SER A 605 6.46 -12.73 1.81
CA SER A 605 6.94 -11.53 1.10
C SER A 605 7.13 -11.77 -0.41
N VAL A 606 7.47 -12.99 -0.83
CA VAL A 606 7.57 -13.36 -2.26
C VAL A 606 6.22 -13.18 -2.96
N THR A 607 5.16 -13.76 -2.40
CA THR A 607 3.79 -13.65 -2.92
C THR A 607 3.27 -12.22 -2.83
N LEU A 608 3.54 -11.49 -1.74
CA LEU A 608 3.10 -10.10 -1.57
C LEU A 608 3.61 -9.17 -2.67
N TYR A 609 4.77 -9.50 -3.26
CA TYR A 609 5.38 -8.74 -4.35
C TYR A 609 5.13 -9.34 -5.74
N GLY A 610 4.24 -10.32 -5.85
CA GLY A 610 3.83 -10.88 -7.13
C GLY A 610 4.91 -11.70 -7.81
N GLU A 611 5.86 -12.25 -7.06
CA GLU A 611 6.97 -13.04 -7.57
C GLU A 611 6.76 -14.54 -7.33
N ASP A 612 7.49 -15.36 -8.08
CA ASP A 612 7.51 -16.81 -7.88
C ASP A 612 8.68 -17.22 -6.95
N PRO A 613 8.55 -18.34 -6.19
CA PRO A 613 9.66 -18.90 -5.42
C PRO A 613 10.83 -19.33 -6.32
N ASP A 614 12.07 -19.06 -5.90
CA ASP A 614 13.29 -19.28 -6.69
C ASP A 614 14.49 -19.67 -5.79
N TYR A 615 15.51 -20.30 -6.37
CA TYR A 615 16.76 -20.68 -5.70
C TYR A 615 17.68 -19.49 -5.41
N ARG A 616 17.45 -18.33 -6.04
CA ARG A 616 18.24 -17.12 -5.77
C ARG A 616 18.19 -16.81 -4.26
N PRO A 617 19.33 -16.69 -3.56
CA PRO A 617 19.35 -16.68 -2.08
C PRO A 617 18.46 -15.62 -1.42
N ASP A 618 18.36 -14.43 -2.03
CA ASP A 618 17.53 -13.34 -1.54
C ASP A 618 16.02 -13.55 -1.72
N ILE A 619 15.61 -14.49 -2.59
CA ILE A 619 14.23 -15.01 -2.70
C ILE A 619 14.07 -16.26 -1.83
N TYR A 620 14.98 -17.23 -1.95
CA TYR A 620 14.94 -18.52 -1.24
C TYR A 620 14.85 -18.36 0.27
N GLY A 621 15.59 -17.40 0.84
CA GLY A 621 15.54 -17.06 2.26
C GLY A 621 14.16 -16.58 2.74
N LYS A 622 13.26 -16.19 1.83
CA LYS A 622 11.97 -15.54 2.13
C LYS A 622 10.74 -16.41 1.81
N ILE A 623 10.90 -17.48 1.03
CA ILE A 623 9.81 -18.41 0.69
C ILE A 623 9.17 -18.96 1.96
N GLY A 624 7.86 -18.77 2.14
CA GLY A 624 7.09 -19.28 3.27
C GLY A 624 7.42 -18.67 4.64
N ASN A 625 8.26 -17.61 4.68
CA ASN A 625 8.55 -16.87 5.90
C ASN A 625 7.56 -15.69 6.05
N SER A 626 7.12 -15.46 7.29
CA SER A 626 6.16 -14.39 7.65
C SER A 626 4.81 -14.47 6.92
N GLY A 627 4.50 -15.61 6.31
CA GLY A 627 3.27 -15.81 5.53
C GLY A 627 3.31 -17.10 4.72
N VAL A 628 2.19 -17.43 4.06
CA VAL A 628 2.10 -18.59 3.16
C VAL A 628 2.62 -18.28 1.77
N SER A 629 3.37 -19.21 1.17
CA SER A 629 3.86 -19.09 -0.21
C SER A 629 2.83 -19.60 -1.23
N ILE A 630 2.31 -18.72 -2.09
CA ILE A 630 1.28 -19.05 -3.09
C ILE A 630 1.71 -18.49 -4.45
N ALA A 631 2.04 -19.37 -5.40
CA ALA A 631 2.49 -18.96 -6.73
C ALA A 631 1.53 -19.39 -7.86
N THR A 632 0.60 -20.32 -7.58
CA THR A 632 -0.27 -20.93 -8.58
C THR A 632 -1.71 -21.11 -8.08
N VAL A 633 -2.64 -21.36 -9.00
CA VAL A 633 -4.02 -21.72 -8.65
C VAL A 633 -4.09 -23.06 -7.90
N ASP A 634 -3.17 -23.99 -8.15
CA ASP A 634 -3.09 -25.26 -7.42
C ASP A 634 -2.74 -25.04 -5.95
N ASP A 635 -1.89 -24.05 -5.65
CA ASP A 635 -1.56 -23.67 -4.27
C ASP A 635 -2.77 -23.08 -3.54
N ALA A 636 -3.57 -22.24 -4.21
CA ALA A 636 -4.80 -21.69 -3.64
C ALA A 636 -5.85 -22.80 -3.35
N LYS A 637 -5.96 -23.81 -4.22
CA LYS A 637 -6.81 -24.99 -3.99
C LYS A 637 -6.39 -25.76 -2.75
N LYS A 638 -5.08 -26.01 -2.58
CA LYS A 638 -4.52 -26.67 -1.40
C LYS A 638 -4.79 -25.87 -0.12
N LEU A 639 -4.53 -24.56 -0.17
CA LEU A 639 -4.68 -23.64 0.95
C LEU A 639 -6.10 -23.64 1.54
N TYR A 640 -7.12 -23.66 0.68
CA TYR A 640 -8.53 -23.59 1.09
C TYR A 640 -9.27 -24.93 1.05
N SER A 641 -8.55 -26.04 0.88
CA SER A 641 -9.16 -27.37 0.87
C SER A 641 -9.84 -27.71 2.20
N GLY A 642 -10.96 -28.44 2.11
CA GLY A 642 -11.81 -28.78 3.26
C GLY A 642 -12.67 -27.63 3.80
N PHE A 643 -12.58 -26.42 3.22
CA PHE A 643 -13.47 -25.31 3.52
C PHE A 643 -14.36 -25.02 2.30
N ASP A 644 -15.66 -25.23 2.43
CA ASP A 644 -16.63 -24.84 1.39
C ASP A 644 -16.69 -23.31 1.27
N LEU A 645 -16.06 -22.76 0.23
CA LEU A 645 -15.94 -21.32 0.00
C LEU A 645 -17.27 -20.64 -0.33
N CYS A 646 -18.30 -21.43 -0.68
CA CYS A 646 -19.66 -20.96 -0.95
C CYS A 646 -20.63 -21.22 0.21
N ASP A 647 -20.20 -21.87 1.32
CA ASP A 647 -21.07 -22.03 2.49
C ASP A 647 -21.36 -20.65 3.10
N PRO A 648 -22.63 -20.35 3.43
CA PRO A 648 -23.02 -19.07 4.01
C PRO A 648 -22.45 -18.81 5.41
N ARG A 649 -21.67 -19.71 6.02
CA ARG A 649 -20.97 -19.57 7.30
C ARG A 649 -19.44 -19.56 7.14
N THR A 650 -18.93 -19.71 5.91
CA THR A 650 -17.51 -19.59 5.60
C THR A 650 -17.24 -18.20 5.02
N SER A 651 -16.15 -17.56 5.43
CA SER A 651 -15.67 -16.33 4.78
C SER A 651 -14.15 -16.20 4.89
N VAL A 652 -13.51 -15.88 3.77
CA VAL A 652 -12.05 -15.77 3.70
C VAL A 652 -11.64 -14.32 3.50
N SER A 653 -10.71 -13.83 4.32
CA SER A 653 -10.06 -12.54 4.14
C SER A 653 -8.63 -12.77 3.64
N MET A 654 -8.22 -12.09 2.58
CA MET A 654 -6.88 -12.19 1.99
C MET A 654 -6.16 -10.84 2.08
N THR A 655 -5.09 -10.79 2.86
CA THR A 655 -4.27 -9.58 3.05
C THR A 655 -3.22 -9.50 1.96
N ILE A 656 -3.64 -9.04 0.77
CA ILE A 656 -2.80 -8.89 -0.42
C ILE A 656 -3.12 -7.54 -1.10
N ASN A 657 -2.10 -6.87 -1.65
CA ASN A 657 -2.25 -5.54 -2.27
C ASN A 657 -1.76 -5.52 -3.72
N GLY A 658 -0.45 -5.39 -3.96
CA GLY A 658 0.11 -5.27 -5.31
C GLY A 658 -0.44 -6.27 -6.34
N PRO A 659 -0.33 -7.59 -6.09
CA PRO A 659 -0.88 -8.61 -6.99
C PRO A 659 -2.29 -9.09 -6.59
N ALA A 660 -3.06 -8.29 -5.83
CA ALA A 660 -4.38 -8.67 -5.34
C ALA A 660 -5.34 -9.19 -6.42
N PRO A 661 -5.42 -8.60 -7.64
CA PRO A 661 -6.26 -9.14 -8.72
C PRO A 661 -5.88 -10.57 -9.12
N MET A 662 -4.59 -10.93 -9.11
CA MET A 662 -4.13 -12.28 -9.47
C MET A 662 -4.52 -13.30 -8.40
N LEU A 663 -4.27 -12.98 -7.12
CA LEU A 663 -4.62 -13.84 -5.99
C LEU A 663 -6.14 -13.99 -5.87
N LEU A 664 -6.90 -12.92 -6.16
CA LEU A 664 -8.36 -12.98 -6.23
C LEU A 664 -8.83 -13.92 -7.34
N ALA A 665 -8.20 -13.88 -8.51
CA ALA A 665 -8.51 -14.79 -9.62
C ALA A 665 -8.16 -16.25 -9.28
N PHE A 666 -7.04 -16.51 -8.56
CA PHE A 666 -6.76 -17.85 -8.01
C PHE A 666 -7.85 -18.31 -7.05
N PHE A 667 -8.25 -17.45 -6.10
CA PHE A 667 -9.29 -17.75 -5.12
C PHE A 667 -10.65 -18.03 -5.77
N MET A 668 -11.06 -17.21 -6.74
CA MET A 668 -12.31 -17.40 -7.48
C MET A 668 -12.29 -18.71 -8.25
N ASN A 669 -11.19 -19.05 -8.93
CA ASN A 669 -11.04 -20.35 -9.60
C ASN A 669 -11.09 -21.53 -8.63
N ALA A 670 -10.48 -21.42 -7.45
CA ALA A 670 -10.58 -22.46 -6.41
C ALA A 670 -12.03 -22.66 -5.94
N ALA A 671 -12.80 -21.58 -5.75
CA ALA A 671 -14.21 -21.65 -5.39
C ALA A 671 -15.09 -22.25 -6.52
N ILE A 672 -14.81 -21.90 -7.77
CA ILE A 672 -15.48 -22.46 -8.95
C ILE A 672 -15.23 -23.97 -9.04
N ASP A 673 -13.97 -24.40 -8.87
CA ASP A 673 -13.62 -25.81 -8.95
C ASP A 673 -14.23 -26.61 -7.80
N GLN A 674 -14.38 -26.06 -6.59
CA GLN A 674 -15.15 -26.72 -5.52
C GLN A 674 -16.62 -26.97 -5.90
N GLN A 675 -17.28 -26.03 -6.59
CA GLN A 675 -18.64 -26.24 -7.11
C GLN A 675 -18.66 -27.28 -8.23
N CYS A 676 -17.63 -27.31 -9.07
CA CYS A 676 -17.47 -28.34 -10.09
C CYS A 676 -17.29 -29.72 -9.46
N GLU A 677 -16.50 -29.88 -8.39
CA GLU A 677 -16.34 -31.16 -7.67
C GLU A 677 -17.68 -31.68 -7.12
N LYS A 678 -18.49 -30.79 -6.54
CA LYS A 678 -19.84 -31.12 -6.07
C LYS A 678 -20.73 -31.60 -7.24
N LYS A 679 -20.67 -30.91 -8.37
CA LYS A 679 -21.46 -31.27 -9.56
C LYS A 679 -20.99 -32.57 -10.22
N ILE A 680 -19.68 -32.81 -10.30
CA ILE A 680 -19.08 -34.06 -10.77
C ILE A 680 -19.53 -35.24 -9.90
N THR A 681 -19.62 -35.03 -8.57
CA THR A 681 -20.14 -36.03 -7.63
C THR A 681 -21.62 -36.32 -7.89
N GLU A 682 -22.43 -35.27 -8.07
CA GLU A 682 -23.86 -35.39 -8.40
C GLU A 682 -24.09 -36.15 -9.73
N LEU A 683 -23.24 -35.90 -10.73
CA LEU A 683 -23.33 -36.50 -12.06
C LEU A 683 -22.62 -37.86 -12.18
N GLY A 684 -21.89 -38.31 -11.16
CA GLY A 684 -21.15 -39.57 -11.17
C GLY A 684 -19.95 -39.62 -12.12
N LEU A 685 -19.29 -38.49 -12.39
CA LEU A 685 -18.26 -38.36 -13.44
C LEU A 685 -16.81 -38.62 -12.97
N TRP A 686 -16.61 -39.15 -11.77
CA TRP A 686 -15.26 -39.31 -11.18
C TRP A 686 -14.35 -40.25 -11.98
N GLU A 687 -14.89 -41.30 -12.63
CA GLU A 687 -14.07 -42.19 -13.46
C GLU A 687 -13.43 -41.45 -14.65
N GLN A 688 -14.19 -40.53 -15.27
CA GLN A 688 -13.69 -39.70 -16.38
C GLN A 688 -12.61 -38.73 -15.90
N VAL A 689 -12.78 -38.14 -14.70
CA VAL A 689 -11.76 -37.29 -14.08
C VAL A 689 -10.46 -38.06 -13.86
N GLU A 690 -10.55 -39.27 -13.30
CA GLU A 690 -9.36 -40.09 -13.05
C GLU A 690 -8.68 -40.57 -14.34
N GLU A 691 -9.44 -40.81 -15.41
CA GLU A 691 -8.88 -41.07 -16.74
C GLU A 691 -8.14 -39.85 -17.30
N LEU A 692 -8.75 -38.66 -17.23
CA LEU A 692 -8.11 -37.40 -17.63
C LEU A 692 -6.83 -37.14 -16.84
N LYS A 693 -6.82 -37.38 -15.52
CA LYS A 693 -5.61 -37.27 -14.69
C LYS A 693 -4.51 -38.22 -15.14
N ARG A 694 -4.83 -39.51 -15.36
CA ARG A 694 -3.85 -40.49 -15.85
C ARG A 694 -3.25 -40.07 -17.19
N ASN A 695 -4.09 -39.60 -18.10
CA ASN A 695 -3.65 -39.15 -19.42
C ASN A 695 -2.79 -37.87 -19.36
N LYS A 696 -3.15 -36.92 -18.49
CA LYS A 696 -2.46 -35.63 -18.37
C LYS A 696 -1.17 -35.69 -17.56
N PHE A 697 -1.12 -36.53 -16.53
CA PHE A 697 -0.02 -36.53 -15.55
C PHE A 697 0.85 -37.79 -15.53
N GLY A 698 0.39 -38.91 -16.12
CA GLY A 698 1.06 -40.19 -15.96
C GLY A 698 1.23 -40.57 -14.48
N ASP A 699 2.46 -40.91 -14.10
CA ASP A 699 2.79 -41.36 -12.73
C ASP A 699 3.04 -40.21 -11.73
N THR A 700 3.07 -38.95 -12.18
CA THR A 700 3.41 -37.78 -11.34
C THR A 700 2.28 -36.75 -11.26
N PRO A 701 1.09 -37.12 -10.74
CA PRO A 701 0.00 -36.15 -10.56
C PRO A 701 0.33 -35.15 -9.44
N PRO A 702 -0.22 -33.94 -9.51
CA PRO A 702 -0.18 -32.99 -8.39
C PRO A 702 -0.84 -33.60 -7.15
N ARG A 703 -0.24 -33.38 -5.97
CA ARG A 703 -0.74 -33.93 -4.70
C ARG A 703 -0.73 -32.85 -3.62
N TYR A 704 -1.62 -33.03 -2.65
CA TYR A 704 -1.52 -32.38 -1.35
C TYR A 704 -0.46 -33.14 -0.54
N PHE A 705 0.69 -32.53 -0.28
CA PHE A 705 1.80 -33.17 0.41
C PHE A 705 2.40 -32.22 1.42
N ASN A 706 2.53 -32.67 2.68
CA ASN A 706 3.25 -31.94 3.71
C ASN A 706 4.44 -32.77 4.21
N PRO A 707 5.68 -32.25 4.17
CA PRO A 707 6.86 -32.98 4.61
C PRO A 707 6.80 -33.48 6.06
N ALA A 708 6.13 -32.72 6.95
CA ALA A 708 6.04 -33.06 8.37
C ALA A 708 4.97 -34.12 8.68
N PHE A 709 4.01 -34.35 7.78
CA PHE A 709 2.95 -35.34 7.93
C PHE A 709 2.53 -35.86 6.55
N PRO A 710 3.35 -36.74 5.94
CA PRO A 710 3.06 -37.29 4.63
C PRO A 710 1.76 -38.10 4.66
N ASP A 711 0.95 -37.96 3.61
CA ASP A 711 -0.28 -38.73 3.37
C ASP A 711 -1.43 -38.53 4.39
N GLN A 712 -1.41 -37.45 5.18
CA GLN A 712 -2.49 -37.12 6.11
C GLN A 712 -3.11 -35.76 5.81
N LEU A 713 -4.43 -35.72 5.64
CA LEU A 713 -5.19 -34.49 5.66
C LEU A 713 -5.33 -33.98 7.11
N PRO A 714 -5.34 -32.66 7.34
CA PRO A 714 -5.61 -32.10 8.66
C PRO A 714 -6.95 -32.58 9.23
N GLU A 715 -7.05 -32.68 10.56
CA GLU A 715 -8.32 -32.99 11.22
C GLU A 715 -9.40 -31.98 10.80
N GLY A 716 -10.55 -32.47 10.33
CA GLY A 716 -11.66 -31.64 9.82
C GLY A 716 -11.62 -31.36 8.32
N ASN A 717 -10.57 -31.75 7.59
CA ASN A 717 -10.51 -31.63 6.13
C ASN A 717 -11.16 -32.86 5.45
N ASP A 718 -12.18 -32.64 4.62
CA ASP A 718 -12.97 -33.67 3.92
C ASP A 718 -12.49 -33.95 2.47
N GLY A 719 -11.41 -33.29 2.05
CA GLY A 719 -10.83 -33.40 0.71
C GLY A 719 -11.52 -32.57 -0.37
N LEU A 720 -12.54 -31.76 -0.04
CA LEU A 720 -13.15 -30.81 -0.98
C LEU A 720 -12.09 -29.81 -1.50
N GLY A 721 -12.02 -29.63 -2.82
CA GLY A 721 -11.09 -28.73 -3.50
C GLY A 721 -9.77 -29.39 -3.92
N LEU A 722 -9.51 -30.64 -3.51
CA LEU A 722 -8.30 -31.38 -3.89
C LEU A 722 -8.53 -32.38 -5.03
N ARG A 723 -9.80 -32.73 -5.33
CA ARG A 723 -10.09 -33.79 -6.29
C ARG A 723 -9.90 -33.32 -7.73
N LEU A 724 -9.94 -32.02 -7.99
CA LEU A 724 -9.53 -31.40 -9.26
C LEU A 724 -8.14 -30.75 -9.20
N LEU A 725 -7.26 -31.15 -8.27
CA LEU A 725 -5.90 -30.58 -8.21
C LEU A 725 -5.16 -30.84 -9.54
N GLY A 726 -4.67 -29.77 -10.18
CA GLY A 726 -4.05 -29.76 -11.50
C GLY A 726 -4.98 -29.78 -12.72
N LEU A 727 -6.29 -29.90 -12.53
CA LEU A 727 -7.32 -29.79 -13.56
C LEU A 727 -8.23 -28.59 -13.30
N SER A 728 -8.86 -28.04 -14.33
CA SER A 728 -10.00 -27.13 -14.17
C SER A 728 -11.32 -27.89 -14.33
N GLY A 729 -12.38 -27.45 -13.65
CA GLY A 729 -13.73 -27.94 -13.90
C GLY A 729 -14.17 -27.81 -15.35
N GLU A 730 -13.66 -26.82 -16.10
CA GLU A 730 -13.93 -26.64 -17.53
C GLU A 730 -13.39 -27.80 -18.39
N GLU A 731 -12.28 -28.41 -17.99
CA GLU A 731 -11.68 -29.54 -18.71
C GLU A 731 -12.50 -30.83 -18.57
N VAL A 732 -13.43 -30.87 -17.61
CA VAL A 732 -14.19 -32.07 -17.24
C VAL A 732 -15.67 -31.92 -17.59
N LEU A 733 -16.27 -30.79 -17.26
CA LEU A 733 -17.70 -30.57 -17.39
C LEU A 733 -18.05 -29.99 -18.77
N PRO A 734 -19.24 -30.31 -19.33
CA PRO A 734 -19.78 -29.58 -20.47
C PRO A 734 -19.83 -28.07 -20.20
N ALA A 735 -19.60 -27.25 -21.23
CA ALA A 735 -19.44 -25.80 -21.09
C ALA A 735 -20.62 -25.10 -20.40
N ASP A 736 -21.86 -25.54 -20.67
CA ASP A 736 -23.06 -25.01 -20.04
C ASP A 736 -23.15 -25.37 -18.54
N VAL A 737 -22.74 -26.58 -18.16
CA VAL A 737 -22.69 -27.03 -16.77
C VAL A 737 -21.58 -26.32 -16.00
N TYR A 738 -20.39 -26.18 -16.60
CA TYR A 738 -19.29 -25.42 -16.01
C TYR A 738 -19.71 -23.97 -15.76
N GLU A 739 -20.35 -23.31 -16.72
CA GLU A 739 -20.79 -21.92 -16.55
C GLU A 739 -21.85 -21.78 -15.44
N GLN A 740 -22.73 -22.76 -15.26
CA GLN A 740 -23.65 -22.79 -14.11
C GLN A 740 -22.91 -22.89 -12.76
N CYS A 741 -21.91 -23.76 -12.66
CA CYS A 741 -21.05 -23.87 -11.49
C CYS A 741 -20.30 -22.56 -11.22
N ARG A 742 -19.73 -21.95 -12.28
CA ARG A 742 -19.03 -20.67 -12.22
C ARG A 742 -19.91 -19.55 -11.72
N GLN A 743 -21.10 -19.37 -12.30
CA GLN A 743 -22.07 -18.36 -11.85
C GLN A 743 -22.51 -18.58 -10.40
N THR A 744 -22.75 -19.84 -10.01
CA THR A 744 -23.11 -20.19 -8.63
C THR A 744 -22.01 -19.79 -7.65
N ALA A 745 -20.75 -20.14 -7.96
CA ALA A 745 -19.61 -19.79 -7.12
C ALA A 745 -19.46 -18.28 -6.97
N LEU A 746 -19.42 -17.53 -8.07
CA LEU A 746 -19.24 -16.07 -8.07
C LEU A 746 -20.32 -15.32 -7.27
N GLN A 747 -21.57 -15.79 -7.30
CA GLN A 747 -22.67 -15.14 -6.57
C GLN A 747 -22.72 -15.50 -5.08
N GLN A 748 -22.27 -16.70 -4.71
CA GLN A 748 -22.36 -17.21 -3.33
C GLN A 748 -21.10 -16.97 -2.50
N VAL A 749 -19.93 -16.91 -3.14
CA VAL A 749 -18.64 -16.78 -2.46
C VAL A 749 -18.60 -15.59 -1.51
N ARG A 750 -18.06 -15.81 -0.30
CA ARG A 750 -17.97 -14.80 0.76
C ARG A 750 -16.52 -14.53 1.12
N GLY A 751 -16.14 -13.26 1.15
CA GLY A 751 -14.80 -12.90 1.58
C GLY A 751 -14.45 -11.44 1.38
N THR A 752 -13.17 -11.16 1.58
CA THR A 752 -12.58 -9.83 1.44
C THR A 752 -11.20 -10.00 0.82
N VAL A 753 -10.88 -9.18 -0.17
CA VAL A 753 -9.49 -8.92 -0.56
C VAL A 753 -9.11 -7.53 -0.07
N GLN A 754 -7.88 -7.35 0.43
CA GLN A 754 -7.47 -6.06 0.99
C GLN A 754 -7.33 -5.00 -0.10
N ALA A 755 -6.38 -5.18 -1.03
CA ALA A 755 -6.30 -4.49 -2.31
C ALA A 755 -6.44 -2.95 -2.27
N ASP A 756 -6.02 -2.31 -1.17
CA ASP A 756 -6.04 -0.85 -1.07
C ASP A 756 -4.69 -0.29 -1.50
N ILE A 757 -4.62 0.13 -2.76
CA ILE A 757 -3.42 0.68 -3.41
C ILE A 757 -3.02 2.05 -2.86
N LEU A 758 -3.99 2.87 -2.40
CA LEU A 758 -3.70 4.23 -1.94
C LEU A 758 -2.86 4.23 -0.67
N LYS A 759 -3.14 3.31 0.28
CA LYS A 759 -2.31 3.16 1.49
C LYS A 759 -0.91 2.60 1.20
N GLU A 760 -0.70 1.93 0.07
CA GLU A 760 0.59 1.34 -0.26
C GLU A 760 1.63 2.42 -0.56
N ASP A 761 1.29 3.41 -1.37
CA ASP A 761 2.18 4.55 -1.64
C ASP A 761 2.31 5.49 -0.42
N GLN A 762 1.26 5.58 0.41
CA GLN A 762 1.28 6.40 1.62
C GLN A 762 2.13 5.81 2.76
N ALA A 763 2.13 4.48 2.95
CA ALA A 763 2.70 3.85 4.14
C ALA A 763 3.32 2.46 3.92
N GLN A 764 2.60 1.49 3.36
CA GLN A 764 3.00 0.06 3.41
C GLN A 764 4.06 -0.35 2.39
N ASN A 765 4.19 0.41 1.29
CA ASN A 765 5.22 0.25 0.27
C ASN A 765 5.23 -1.13 -0.44
N THR A 766 4.11 -1.84 -0.56
CA THR A 766 3.99 -3.09 -1.36
C THR A 766 3.36 -2.88 -2.74
N CYS A 767 3.35 -1.63 -3.23
CA CYS A 767 3.01 -1.33 -4.63
C CYS A 767 4.04 -1.95 -5.57
N ILE A 768 3.58 -2.88 -6.40
CA ILE A 768 4.38 -3.47 -7.47
C ILE A 768 4.06 -2.87 -8.84
N PHE A 769 2.86 -2.32 -8.98
CA PHE A 769 2.45 -1.56 -10.15
C PHE A 769 2.36 -0.06 -9.88
N SER A 770 2.44 0.76 -10.93
CA SER A 770 2.17 2.20 -10.84
C SER A 770 0.77 2.43 -10.27
N THR A 771 0.61 3.47 -9.45
CA THR A 771 -0.64 3.74 -8.72
C THR A 771 -1.83 3.82 -9.67
N GLU A 772 -1.67 4.44 -10.84
CA GLU A 772 -2.72 4.52 -11.86
C GLU A 772 -3.10 3.15 -12.43
N PHE A 773 -2.12 2.31 -12.77
CA PHE A 773 -2.36 0.97 -13.31
C PHE A 773 -3.00 0.04 -12.26
N ALA A 774 -2.55 0.13 -11.02
CA ALA A 774 -3.12 -0.61 -9.91
C ALA A 774 -4.58 -0.17 -9.61
N LEU A 775 -4.88 1.13 -9.66
CA LEU A 775 -6.27 1.63 -9.56
C LEU A 775 -7.12 1.18 -10.77
N LYS A 776 -6.55 1.14 -11.99
CA LYS A 776 -7.23 0.52 -13.15
C LYS A 776 -7.63 -0.91 -12.83
N LEU A 777 -6.68 -1.75 -12.42
CA LEU A 777 -6.92 -3.15 -12.09
C LEU A 777 -8.04 -3.31 -11.04
N MET A 778 -8.04 -2.49 -9.99
CA MET A 778 -9.09 -2.54 -8.97
C MET A 778 -10.46 -2.07 -9.48
N GLY A 779 -10.49 -1.08 -10.38
CA GLY A 779 -11.71 -0.72 -11.08
C GLY A 779 -12.22 -1.84 -12.00
N ASP A 780 -11.33 -2.57 -12.67
CA ASP A 780 -11.68 -3.70 -13.54
C ASP A 780 -12.26 -4.87 -12.72
N VAL A 781 -11.71 -5.13 -11.53
CA VAL A 781 -12.28 -6.08 -10.55
C VAL A 781 -13.69 -5.66 -10.15
N GLN A 782 -13.89 -4.38 -9.81
CA GLN A 782 -15.19 -3.89 -9.36
C GLN A 782 -16.24 -3.91 -10.47
N GLU A 783 -15.86 -3.56 -11.71
CA GLU A 783 -16.71 -3.66 -12.89
C GLU A 783 -17.17 -5.11 -13.12
N TYR A 784 -16.22 -6.05 -13.10
CA TYR A 784 -16.51 -7.48 -13.24
C TYR A 784 -17.43 -7.98 -12.11
N PHE A 785 -17.25 -7.50 -10.87
CA PHE A 785 -18.13 -7.85 -9.75
C PHE A 785 -19.56 -7.39 -9.98
N ILE A 786 -19.77 -6.21 -10.56
CA ILE A 786 -21.10 -5.69 -10.88
C ILE A 786 -21.74 -6.55 -11.97
N GLU A 787 -21.02 -6.80 -13.07
CA GLU A 787 -21.50 -7.58 -14.22
C GLU A 787 -21.85 -9.02 -13.82
N GLN A 788 -20.98 -9.68 -13.05
CA GLN A 788 -21.15 -11.07 -12.60
C GLN A 788 -21.96 -11.19 -11.29
N LYS A 789 -22.50 -10.08 -10.77
CA LYS A 789 -23.33 -10.03 -9.55
C LYS A 789 -22.65 -10.61 -8.30
N VAL A 790 -21.35 -10.37 -8.14
CA VAL A 790 -20.56 -10.75 -6.96
C VAL A 790 -20.90 -9.80 -5.80
N ARG A 791 -21.91 -10.18 -5.00
CA ARG A 791 -22.52 -9.31 -3.97
C ARG A 791 -22.09 -9.60 -2.53
N ASN A 792 -21.38 -10.71 -2.32
CA ASN A 792 -21.00 -11.19 -0.99
C ASN A 792 -19.49 -11.14 -0.73
N PHE A 793 -18.71 -10.60 -1.69
CA PHE A 793 -17.28 -10.42 -1.61
C PHE A 793 -16.93 -8.93 -1.62
N TYR A 794 -16.07 -8.49 -0.69
CA TYR A 794 -15.57 -7.12 -0.65
C TYR A 794 -14.35 -7.00 -1.57
N SER A 795 -14.45 -6.18 -2.61
CA SER A 795 -13.41 -5.97 -3.64
C SER A 795 -12.23 -5.14 -3.13
N VAL A 796 -12.45 -4.31 -2.09
CA VAL A 796 -11.43 -3.50 -1.44
C VAL A 796 -11.71 -3.44 0.06
N SER A 797 -10.67 -3.60 0.87
CA SER A 797 -10.66 -3.24 2.29
C SER A 797 -9.75 -2.04 2.52
N ILE A 798 -10.35 -0.85 2.50
CA ILE A 798 -9.69 0.44 2.66
C ILE A 798 -9.06 0.51 4.06
N SER A 799 -7.73 0.64 4.14
CA SER A 799 -6.98 0.30 5.35
C SER A 799 -6.17 1.47 5.90
N GLY A 800 -6.41 1.76 7.18
CA GLY A 800 -5.61 2.64 8.02
C GLY A 800 -4.60 1.91 8.91
N TYR A 801 -4.73 0.60 9.09
CA TYR A 801 -3.85 -0.18 9.98
C TYR A 801 -2.38 0.12 9.70
N HIS A 802 -1.94 -0.07 8.45
CA HIS A 802 -0.56 0.13 8.04
C HIS A 802 -0.10 1.60 8.12
N ILE A 803 -1.01 2.55 7.93
CA ILE A 803 -0.73 3.99 8.09
C ILE A 803 -0.38 4.29 9.56
N ALA A 804 -1.11 3.70 10.50
CA ALA A 804 -0.82 3.83 11.94
C ALA A 804 0.45 3.10 12.36
N GLU A 805 0.63 1.84 11.90
CA GLU A 805 1.84 1.07 12.21
C GLU A 805 3.12 1.74 11.68
N ALA A 806 3.03 2.49 10.57
CA ALA A 806 4.15 3.26 10.03
C ALA A 806 4.52 4.51 10.86
N GLY A 807 3.60 5.04 11.67
CA GLY A 807 3.83 6.36 12.25
C GLY A 807 2.62 7.09 12.79
N ALA A 808 1.50 6.96 12.09
CA ALA A 808 0.40 7.91 12.22
C ALA A 808 -0.32 7.81 13.56
N ASN A 809 -0.69 8.97 14.09
CA ASN A 809 -1.61 9.06 15.21
C ASN A 809 -3.05 8.65 14.77
N PRO A 810 -3.99 8.45 15.71
CA PRO A 810 -5.32 7.95 15.39
C PRO A 810 -6.13 8.88 14.47
N ILE A 811 -5.95 10.20 14.59
CA ILE A 811 -6.67 11.19 13.76
C ILE A 811 -6.19 11.11 12.32
N THR A 812 -4.87 11.13 12.12
CA THR A 812 -4.25 11.02 10.79
C THR A 812 -4.59 9.69 10.14
N GLN A 813 -4.55 8.58 10.90
CA GLN A 813 -5.01 7.28 10.42
C GLN A 813 -6.46 7.36 9.90
N LEU A 814 -7.39 7.81 10.75
CA LEU A 814 -8.81 7.83 10.41
C LEU A 814 -9.09 8.73 9.20
N ALA A 815 -8.50 9.93 9.18
CA ALA A 815 -8.67 10.88 8.09
C ALA A 815 -8.13 10.35 6.76
N PHE A 816 -6.90 9.83 6.72
CA PHE A 816 -6.34 9.31 5.47
C PHE A 816 -7.12 8.09 4.97
N THR A 817 -7.55 7.21 5.87
CA THR A 817 -8.34 6.03 5.50
C THR A 817 -9.68 6.40 4.89
N LEU A 818 -10.44 7.31 5.52
CA LEU A 818 -11.71 7.75 4.96
C LEU A 818 -11.52 8.53 3.66
N ALA A 819 -10.47 9.36 3.56
CA ALA A 819 -10.14 10.08 2.34
C ALA A 819 -9.82 9.12 1.18
N ASN A 820 -9.05 8.06 1.44
CA ASN A 820 -8.79 6.99 0.47
C ASN A 820 -10.09 6.31 0.06
N GLY A 821 -10.96 5.97 1.01
CA GLY A 821 -12.28 5.38 0.73
C GLY A 821 -13.15 6.25 -0.18
N PHE A 822 -13.22 7.56 0.10
CA PHE A 822 -13.93 8.49 -0.78
C PHE A 822 -13.25 8.66 -2.14
N THR A 823 -11.94 8.48 -2.24
CA THR A 823 -11.23 8.51 -3.53
C THR A 823 -11.62 7.33 -4.41
N TYR A 824 -11.77 6.11 -3.85
CA TYR A 824 -12.33 4.97 -4.60
C TYR A 824 -13.78 5.23 -5.04
N VAL A 825 -14.59 5.84 -4.17
CA VAL A 825 -15.97 6.23 -4.53
C VAL A 825 -15.98 7.16 -5.73
N GLU A 826 -15.16 8.21 -5.70
CA GLU A 826 -15.06 9.18 -6.79
C GLU A 826 -14.53 8.56 -8.08
N TYR A 827 -13.55 7.64 -7.97
CA TYR A 827 -12.99 6.91 -9.10
C TYR A 827 -14.00 5.94 -9.75
N TYR A 828 -14.73 5.16 -8.96
CA TYR A 828 -15.76 4.27 -9.52
C TYR A 828 -16.92 5.04 -10.14
N LEU A 829 -17.28 6.20 -9.57
CA LEU A 829 -18.25 7.10 -10.19
C LEU A 829 -17.71 7.73 -11.49
N SER A 830 -16.41 8.04 -11.59
CA SER A 830 -15.81 8.57 -12.83
C SER A 830 -15.80 7.52 -13.95
N ARG A 831 -15.76 6.24 -13.60
CA ARG A 831 -15.97 5.10 -14.52
C ARG A 831 -17.44 4.85 -14.88
N GLY A 832 -18.39 5.62 -14.34
CA GLY A 832 -19.82 5.48 -14.66
C GLY A 832 -20.56 4.41 -13.85
N MET A 833 -19.96 3.86 -12.79
CA MET A 833 -20.62 2.88 -11.92
C MET A 833 -21.63 3.56 -10.99
N ASN A 834 -22.76 2.92 -10.70
CA ASN A 834 -23.73 3.46 -9.74
C ASN A 834 -23.22 3.28 -8.29
N ILE A 835 -23.36 4.32 -7.46
CA ILE A 835 -22.93 4.31 -6.06
C ILE A 835 -23.45 3.10 -5.27
N ASP A 836 -24.68 2.69 -5.53
CA ASP A 836 -25.35 1.62 -4.78
C ASP A 836 -24.94 0.21 -5.23
N ASP A 837 -24.24 0.08 -6.35
CA ASP A 837 -23.75 -1.20 -6.86
C ASP A 837 -22.41 -1.60 -6.23
N PHE A 838 -21.59 -0.63 -5.81
CA PHE A 838 -20.25 -0.89 -5.24
C PHE A 838 -20.08 -0.46 -3.78
N ALA A 839 -20.71 0.61 -3.30
CA ALA A 839 -20.50 1.08 -1.92
C ALA A 839 -20.78 0.01 -0.84
N PRO A 840 -21.79 -0.86 -0.98
CA PRO A 840 -22.00 -1.97 -0.04
C PRO A 840 -20.89 -3.03 0.01
N ASN A 841 -20.03 -3.06 -1.02
CA ASN A 841 -18.89 -3.97 -1.18
C ASN A 841 -17.56 -3.31 -0.78
N LEU A 842 -17.58 -2.09 -0.22
CA LEU A 842 -16.42 -1.49 0.43
C LEU A 842 -16.35 -1.93 1.89
N SER A 843 -15.19 -2.42 2.30
CA SER A 843 -14.85 -2.71 3.70
C SER A 843 -13.78 -1.74 4.18
N PHE A 844 -13.69 -1.52 5.48
CA PHE A 844 -12.66 -0.70 6.11
C PHE A 844 -11.82 -1.51 7.09
N PHE A 845 -10.60 -1.05 7.36
CA PHE A 845 -9.69 -1.74 8.27
C PHE A 845 -8.84 -0.75 9.09
N PHE A 846 -9.01 -0.73 10.40
CA PHE A 846 -8.33 0.19 11.32
C PHE A 846 -7.40 -0.54 12.31
N SER A 847 -6.38 0.16 12.81
CA SER A 847 -5.59 -0.21 13.99
C SER A 847 -6.23 0.38 15.24
N ASN A 848 -6.16 -0.34 16.37
CA ASN A 848 -6.46 0.16 17.70
C ASN A 848 -5.20 0.16 18.57
N GLY A 849 -4.75 1.34 19.00
CA GLY A 849 -3.65 1.53 19.94
C GLY A 849 -4.13 2.00 21.33
N MET A 850 -3.24 2.68 22.05
CA MET A 850 -3.46 3.08 23.45
C MET A 850 -3.99 4.51 23.62
N ASP A 851 -3.89 5.34 22.57
CA ASP A 851 -4.37 6.72 22.56
C ASP A 851 -5.89 6.81 22.75
N PRO A 852 -6.41 7.87 23.41
CA PRO A 852 -7.82 7.97 23.76
C PRO A 852 -8.76 7.94 22.54
N GLU A 853 -8.35 8.50 21.41
CA GLU A 853 -9.14 8.60 20.18
C GLU A 853 -9.52 7.23 19.60
N TYR A 854 -8.76 6.17 19.89
CA TYR A 854 -9.10 4.81 19.48
C TYR A 854 -10.39 4.29 20.11
N SER A 855 -10.82 4.86 21.24
CA SER A 855 -12.11 4.53 21.86
C SER A 855 -13.33 5.00 21.04
N VAL A 856 -13.12 5.90 20.07
CA VAL A 856 -14.20 6.48 19.23
C VAL A 856 -13.93 6.38 17.71
N ILE A 857 -12.86 5.73 17.29
CA ILE A 857 -12.44 5.72 15.88
C ILE A 857 -13.52 5.12 14.95
N GLY A 858 -14.18 4.04 15.36
CA GLY A 858 -15.16 3.33 14.55
C GLY A 858 -16.49 4.07 14.46
N ARG A 859 -16.99 4.63 15.57
CA ARG A 859 -18.20 5.46 15.59
C ARG A 859 -18.07 6.74 14.80
N VAL A 860 -16.90 7.41 14.85
CA VAL A 860 -16.64 8.59 14.00
C VAL A 860 -16.61 8.20 12.53
N ALA A 861 -15.91 7.11 12.18
CA ALA A 861 -15.88 6.60 10.81
C ALA A 861 -17.30 6.35 10.24
N ARG A 862 -18.15 5.64 11.01
CA ARG A 862 -19.54 5.35 10.62
C ARG A 862 -20.35 6.62 10.43
N ARG A 863 -20.23 7.58 11.34
CA ARG A 863 -21.00 8.82 11.33
C ARG A 863 -20.65 9.70 10.12
N ILE A 864 -19.37 9.93 9.85
CA ILE A 864 -18.89 10.69 8.69
C ILE A 864 -19.35 10.03 7.39
N TRP A 865 -19.15 8.72 7.27
CA TRP A 865 -19.52 7.97 6.07
C TRP A 865 -21.02 8.01 5.80
N ALA A 866 -21.85 7.75 6.82
CA ALA A 866 -23.30 7.74 6.68
C ALA A 866 -23.84 9.11 6.24
N LYS A 867 -23.37 10.19 6.87
CA LYS A 867 -23.72 11.57 6.52
C LYS A 867 -23.30 11.89 5.08
N ALA A 868 -22.07 11.56 4.69
CA ALA A 868 -21.55 11.77 3.34
C ALA A 868 -22.36 11.00 2.28
N MET A 869 -22.57 9.70 2.49
CA MET A 869 -23.30 8.83 1.58
C MET A 869 -24.74 9.30 1.37
N LYS A 870 -25.41 9.77 2.43
CA LYS A 870 -26.78 10.25 2.34
C LYS A 870 -26.90 11.63 1.71
N TYR A 871 -26.09 12.59 2.14
CA TYR A 871 -26.29 14.00 1.78
C TYR A 871 -25.50 14.45 0.57
N LYS A 872 -24.27 13.97 0.37
CA LYS A 872 -23.49 14.25 -0.84
C LYS A 872 -23.87 13.28 -1.96
N TYR A 873 -23.71 11.97 -1.73
CA TYR A 873 -23.83 10.97 -2.79
C TYR A 873 -25.25 10.46 -3.05
N LYS A 874 -26.22 10.80 -2.18
CA LYS A 874 -27.63 10.38 -2.28
C LYS A 874 -27.82 8.86 -2.33
N ALA A 875 -26.91 8.11 -1.72
CA ALA A 875 -26.89 6.66 -1.73
C ALA A 875 -27.94 6.06 -0.78
N ASN A 876 -28.33 4.80 -1.03
CA ASN A 876 -29.33 4.12 -0.23
C ASN A 876 -28.85 3.75 1.18
N LYS A 877 -29.76 3.22 2.01
CA LYS A 877 -29.48 2.84 3.41
C LYS A 877 -28.30 1.85 3.54
N ARG A 878 -28.15 0.90 2.62
CA ARG A 878 -27.09 -0.13 2.67
C ARG A 878 -25.72 0.48 2.37
N SER A 879 -25.65 1.43 1.45
CA SER A 879 -24.43 2.16 1.09
C SER A 879 -23.94 3.08 2.22
N GLN A 880 -24.86 3.55 3.08
CA GLN A 880 -24.53 4.35 4.27
C GLN A 880 -23.91 3.53 5.42
N MET A 881 -23.93 2.20 5.37
CA MET A 881 -23.45 1.33 6.44
C MET A 881 -21.96 1.01 6.27
N LEU A 882 -21.09 1.80 6.90
CA LEU A 882 -19.65 1.51 6.94
C LEU A 882 -19.39 0.31 7.86
N LYS A 883 -18.84 -0.77 7.27
CA LYS A 883 -18.40 -1.96 8.00
C LYS A 883 -16.88 -1.96 8.07
N TYR A 884 -16.35 -2.36 9.21
CA TYR A 884 -14.89 -2.38 9.38
C TYR A 884 -14.38 -3.55 10.21
N HIS A 885 -13.13 -3.89 9.93
CA HIS A 885 -12.27 -4.73 10.76
C HIS A 885 -11.40 -3.85 11.67
N ILE A 886 -11.14 -4.29 12.90
CA ILE A 886 -10.07 -3.74 13.75
C ILE A 886 -9.02 -4.82 13.98
N GLN A 887 -7.76 -4.41 13.97
CA GLN A 887 -6.64 -5.16 14.52
C GLN A 887 -5.97 -4.35 15.63
N THR A 888 -5.57 -5.01 16.71
CA THR A 888 -4.77 -4.39 17.79
C THR A 888 -3.42 -3.92 17.25
N SER A 889 -2.85 -2.85 17.80
CA SER A 889 -1.63 -2.24 17.25
C SER A 889 -0.40 -3.10 17.50
N GLY A 890 0.32 -3.47 16.43
CA GLY A 890 1.59 -4.22 16.53
C GLY A 890 2.70 -3.35 17.11
N ARG A 891 2.74 -2.06 16.76
CA ARG A 891 3.70 -1.06 17.23
C ARG A 891 3.63 -0.81 18.74
N SER A 892 2.47 -1.03 19.34
CA SER A 892 2.30 -0.94 20.79
C SER A 892 2.91 -2.13 21.55
N LEU A 893 3.29 -3.20 20.85
CA LEU A 893 3.87 -4.40 21.43
C LEU A 893 5.39 -4.32 21.36
N HIS A 894 6.05 -4.83 22.39
CA HIS A 894 7.49 -4.64 22.57
C HIS A 894 8.20 -5.97 22.75
N ALA A 895 9.46 -6.06 22.30
CA ALA A 895 10.30 -7.25 22.44
C ALA A 895 10.89 -7.41 23.85
N GLN A 896 10.74 -6.39 24.70
CA GLN A 896 11.04 -6.42 26.13
C GLN A 896 9.77 -6.71 26.91
N GLU A 897 9.89 -7.52 27.97
CA GLU A 897 8.77 -7.86 28.86
C GLU A 897 7.51 -8.26 28.08
N ILE A 898 7.68 -9.21 27.15
CA ILE A 898 6.67 -9.58 26.14
C ILE A 898 5.32 -9.99 26.76
N ASP A 899 5.29 -10.49 28.00
CA ASP A 899 4.05 -10.82 28.69
C ASP A 899 3.13 -9.59 28.93
N PHE A 900 3.70 -8.38 29.00
CA PHE A 900 2.90 -7.15 29.14
C PHE A 900 2.09 -6.83 27.88
N ASN A 901 2.43 -7.44 26.75
CA ASN A 901 1.72 -7.23 25.49
C ASN A 901 0.27 -7.74 25.56
N ASP A 902 0.00 -8.85 26.26
CA ASP A 902 -1.38 -9.34 26.46
C ASP A 902 -2.29 -8.32 27.16
N ILE A 903 -1.72 -7.53 28.09
CA ILE A 903 -2.45 -6.47 28.79
C ILE A 903 -2.85 -5.37 27.81
N ARG A 904 -1.92 -4.92 26.97
CA ARG A 904 -2.16 -3.89 25.94
C ARG A 904 -3.22 -4.37 24.94
N THR A 905 -3.04 -5.58 24.41
CA THR A 905 -3.96 -6.21 23.45
C THR A 905 -5.37 -6.35 24.04
N THR A 906 -5.49 -6.70 25.33
CA THR A 906 -6.79 -6.81 26.01
C THR A 906 -7.53 -5.46 26.05
N LEU A 907 -6.85 -4.37 26.38
CA LEU A 907 -7.45 -3.03 26.45
C LEU A 907 -7.88 -2.55 25.05
N GLN A 908 -7.05 -2.78 24.03
CA GLN A 908 -7.33 -2.42 22.65
C GLN A 908 -8.52 -3.20 22.08
N ALA A 909 -8.60 -4.51 22.38
CA ALA A 909 -9.74 -5.37 22.02
C ALA A 909 -11.04 -4.92 22.70
N LEU A 910 -10.95 -4.45 23.96
CA LEU A 910 -12.10 -3.94 24.69
C LEU A 910 -12.70 -2.70 24.01
N TYR A 911 -11.87 -1.73 23.60
CA TYR A 911 -12.32 -0.57 22.82
C TYR A 911 -13.03 -1.00 21.54
N ALA A 912 -12.45 -1.95 20.79
CA ALA A 912 -13.03 -2.44 19.54
C ALA A 912 -14.41 -3.09 19.73
N ILE A 913 -14.59 -3.87 20.80
CA ILE A 913 -15.85 -4.58 21.08
C ILE A 913 -16.93 -3.63 21.62
N TYR A 914 -16.53 -2.66 22.46
CA TYR A 914 -17.43 -1.61 22.97
C TYR A 914 -17.90 -0.66 21.87
N ASP A 915 -17.04 -0.34 20.90
CA ASP A 915 -17.41 0.48 19.74
C ASP A 915 -18.03 -0.35 18.59
N ASN A 916 -18.48 -1.58 18.89
CA ASN A 916 -19.28 -2.43 18.01
C ASN A 916 -18.63 -2.73 16.64
N CYS A 917 -17.35 -3.13 16.64
CA CYS A 917 -16.65 -3.55 15.43
C CYS A 917 -17.30 -4.79 14.75
N ASN A 918 -17.11 -4.94 13.43
CA ASN A 918 -17.70 -6.05 12.68
C ASN A 918 -16.78 -7.28 12.58
N SER A 919 -15.49 -7.10 12.81
CA SER A 919 -14.48 -8.16 12.82
C SER A 919 -13.29 -7.70 13.65
N LEU A 920 -12.68 -8.59 14.44
CA LEU A 920 -11.55 -8.25 15.32
C LEU A 920 -10.40 -9.27 15.18
N HIS A 921 -9.19 -8.75 15.05
CA HIS A 921 -7.94 -9.48 15.21
C HIS A 921 -7.23 -9.01 16.48
N THR A 922 -6.70 -9.95 17.23
CA THR A 922 -5.89 -9.72 18.43
C THR A 922 -4.51 -10.29 18.17
N ASN A 923 -3.49 -9.45 18.28
CA ASN A 923 -2.10 -9.86 18.10
C ASN A 923 -1.66 -10.76 19.26
N ALA A 924 -0.63 -11.57 19.02
CA ALA A 924 -0.04 -12.39 20.06
C ALA A 924 0.95 -11.58 20.93
N TYR A 925 1.28 -12.09 22.10
CA TYR A 925 2.19 -11.41 23.02
C TYR A 925 3.65 -11.37 22.50
N ASP A 926 4.01 -12.29 21.60
CA ASP A 926 5.32 -12.45 20.98
C ASP A 926 5.46 -11.79 19.59
N GLU A 927 4.45 -11.01 19.18
CA GLU A 927 4.35 -10.30 17.88
C GLU A 927 5.62 -9.52 17.50
N ALA A 928 6.28 -8.90 18.49
CA ALA A 928 7.47 -8.08 18.26
C ALA A 928 8.71 -8.88 17.83
N ILE A 929 8.63 -10.22 17.81
CA ILE A 929 9.76 -11.11 17.57
C ILE A 929 9.47 -12.13 16.47
N THR A 930 8.33 -12.83 16.52
CA THR A 930 8.03 -13.95 15.61
C THR A 930 6.55 -13.97 15.21
N THR A 931 6.24 -14.70 14.13
CA THR A 931 4.87 -15.11 13.80
C THR A 931 4.31 -16.01 14.92
N PRO A 932 3.00 -15.90 15.28
CA PRO A 932 2.44 -16.58 16.46
C PRO A 932 2.53 -18.11 16.42
N THR A 933 3.06 -18.69 17.50
CA THR A 933 3.01 -20.14 17.76
C THR A 933 1.57 -20.62 18.02
N GLU A 934 1.35 -21.94 18.08
CA GLU A 934 0.04 -22.49 18.47
C GLU A 934 -0.38 -22.10 19.91
N GLU A 935 0.58 -21.94 20.82
CA GLU A 935 0.31 -21.48 22.19
C GLU A 935 -0.08 -20.00 22.21
N SER A 936 0.69 -19.18 21.49
CA SER A 936 0.55 -17.73 21.54
C SER A 936 -0.71 -17.26 20.81
N VAL A 937 -1.10 -17.93 19.71
CA VAL A 937 -2.38 -17.67 19.04
C VAL A 937 -3.58 -18.03 19.93
N ARG A 938 -3.47 -19.06 20.78
CA ARG A 938 -4.53 -19.41 21.73
C ARG A 938 -4.72 -18.33 22.80
N ARG A 939 -3.64 -17.75 23.33
CA ARG A 939 -3.71 -16.61 24.26
C ARG A 939 -4.41 -15.42 23.61
N ALA A 940 -3.99 -15.06 22.39
CA ALA A 940 -4.61 -13.98 21.64
C ALA A 940 -6.12 -14.22 21.40
N MET A 941 -6.51 -15.42 20.98
CA MET A 941 -7.93 -15.78 20.83
C MET A 941 -8.70 -15.73 22.15
N ALA A 942 -8.09 -16.18 23.25
CA ALA A 942 -8.71 -16.18 24.57
C ALA A 942 -9.12 -14.78 25.01
N ILE A 943 -8.37 -13.73 24.66
CA ILE A 943 -8.73 -12.33 24.94
C ILE A 943 -10.14 -12.02 24.40
N GLN A 944 -10.39 -12.34 23.12
CA GLN A 944 -11.70 -12.09 22.51
C GLN A 944 -12.80 -12.95 23.14
N LEU A 945 -12.49 -14.22 23.43
CA LEU A 945 -13.45 -15.14 24.05
C LEU A 945 -13.85 -14.68 25.46
N ILE A 946 -12.88 -14.28 26.30
CA ILE A 946 -13.14 -13.77 27.65
C ILE A 946 -14.01 -12.50 27.58
N ILE A 947 -13.68 -11.55 26.70
CA ILE A 947 -14.49 -10.33 26.58
C ILE A 947 -15.91 -10.66 26.10
N ASN A 948 -16.09 -11.51 25.09
CA ASN A 948 -17.41 -11.79 24.52
C ASN A 948 -18.27 -12.74 25.39
N ARG A 949 -17.64 -13.63 26.19
CA ARG A 949 -18.32 -14.71 26.91
C ARG A 949 -18.37 -14.50 28.43
N GLU A 950 -17.38 -13.84 29.03
CA GLU A 950 -17.26 -13.70 30.48
C GLU A 950 -17.51 -12.27 30.95
N MET A 951 -17.02 -11.26 30.23
CA MET A 951 -17.12 -9.86 30.65
C MET A 951 -18.56 -9.34 30.65
N GLY A 952 -19.11 -9.10 31.85
CA GLY A 952 -20.53 -8.76 32.03
C GLY A 952 -20.98 -7.47 31.33
N THR A 953 -20.11 -6.46 31.25
CA THR A 953 -20.42 -5.19 30.57
C THR A 953 -20.52 -5.34 29.05
N ALA A 954 -19.88 -6.35 28.45
CA ALA A 954 -19.99 -6.63 27.02
C ALA A 954 -21.36 -7.23 26.62
N ARG A 955 -22.23 -7.57 27.59
CA ARG A 955 -23.62 -7.97 27.36
C ARG A 955 -24.50 -6.80 26.91
N THR A 956 -24.11 -5.57 27.21
CA THR A 956 -24.72 -4.37 26.64
C THR A 956 -23.94 -3.98 25.38
N GLU A 957 -24.63 -3.95 24.24
CA GLU A 957 -24.04 -3.75 22.92
C GLU A 957 -23.78 -2.28 22.60
N ASN A 958 -24.34 -1.34 23.37
CA ASN A 958 -24.12 0.09 23.24
C ASN A 958 -23.59 0.73 24.53
N PHE A 959 -22.75 -0.01 25.27
CA PHE A 959 -22.28 0.33 26.63
C PHE A 959 -21.67 1.74 26.77
N ILE A 960 -21.05 2.26 25.71
CA ILE A 960 -20.36 3.56 25.73
C ILE A 960 -21.25 4.76 25.37
N GLN A 961 -22.51 4.56 24.94
CA GLN A 961 -23.42 5.68 24.64
C GLN A 961 -23.88 6.39 25.92
N GLY A 962 -23.99 7.72 25.89
CA GLY A 962 -24.35 8.53 27.06
C GLY A 962 -23.15 8.95 27.93
N SER A 963 -21.94 8.44 27.64
CA SER A 963 -20.72 8.89 28.32
C SER A 963 -20.29 10.25 27.77
N PHE A 964 -20.22 11.26 28.64
CA PHE A 964 -19.81 12.62 28.25
C PHE A 964 -18.44 12.66 27.59
N ALA A 965 -17.48 11.88 28.10
CA ALA A 965 -16.14 11.82 27.53
C ALA A 965 -16.16 11.21 26.12
N ILE A 966 -16.98 10.18 25.88
CA ILE A 966 -17.09 9.53 24.58
C ILE A 966 -17.79 10.43 23.56
N GLU A 967 -18.87 11.11 23.96
CA GLU A 967 -19.61 12.03 23.07
C GLU A 967 -18.76 13.25 22.67
N GLU A 968 -18.05 13.84 23.63
CA GLU A 968 -17.13 14.95 23.37
C GLU A 968 -15.98 14.50 22.47
N LEU A 969 -15.32 13.38 22.79
CA LEU A 969 -14.22 12.86 22.00
C LEU A 969 -14.66 12.48 20.57
N THR A 970 -15.86 11.92 20.41
CA THR A 970 -16.44 11.64 19.09
C THR A 970 -16.55 12.92 18.26
N SER A 971 -16.98 14.03 18.88
CA SER A 971 -17.14 15.33 18.20
C SER A 971 -15.79 15.98 17.87
N LEU A 972 -14.83 15.93 18.80
CA LEU A 972 -13.47 16.45 18.60
C LEU A 972 -12.74 15.71 17.47
N VAL A 973 -12.81 14.37 17.46
CA VAL A 973 -12.18 13.55 16.44
C VAL A 973 -12.88 13.72 15.08
N GLU A 974 -14.21 13.82 15.04
CA GLU A 974 -14.95 14.10 13.79
C GLU A 974 -14.49 15.42 13.16
N GLU A 975 -14.47 16.52 13.91
CA GLU A 975 -14.03 17.81 13.36
C GLU A 975 -12.55 17.80 12.95
N ALA A 976 -11.67 17.15 13.72
CA ALA A 976 -10.27 17.03 13.38
C ALA A 976 -10.05 16.30 12.03
N VAL A 977 -10.87 15.26 11.76
CA VAL A 977 -10.88 14.54 10.48
C VAL A 977 -11.39 15.43 9.35
N LEU A 978 -12.49 16.16 9.55
CA LEU A 978 -13.04 17.06 8.52
C LEU A 978 -12.08 18.21 8.18
N ALA A 979 -11.34 18.73 9.16
CA ALA A 979 -10.29 19.71 8.92
C ALA A 979 -9.10 19.12 8.13
N GLU A 980 -8.79 17.84 8.34
CA GLU A 980 -7.78 17.14 7.53
C GLU A 980 -8.24 16.95 6.08
N PHE A 981 -9.52 16.66 5.85
CA PHE A 981 -10.11 16.60 4.50
C PHE A 981 -9.95 17.92 3.75
N ASP A 982 -10.11 19.06 4.42
CA ASP A 982 -9.89 20.38 3.83
C ASP A 982 -8.41 20.58 3.44
N ARG A 983 -7.47 20.21 4.33
CA ARG A 983 -6.03 20.25 4.03
C ARG A 983 -5.64 19.37 2.85
N ILE A 984 -6.23 18.19 2.71
CA ILE A 984 -5.99 17.31 1.55
C ILE A 984 -6.59 17.93 0.28
N THR A 985 -7.75 18.56 0.37
CA THR A 985 -8.40 19.23 -0.77
C THR A 985 -7.55 20.37 -1.34
N GLU A 986 -6.97 21.21 -0.49
CA GLU A 986 -6.04 22.29 -0.89
C GLU A 986 -4.82 21.78 -1.67
N ARG A 987 -4.55 20.48 -1.60
CA ARG A 987 -3.46 19.80 -2.28
C ARG A 987 -3.88 19.03 -3.54
N GLY A 988 -5.14 19.17 -3.97
CA GLY A 988 -5.68 18.49 -5.15
C GLY A 988 -6.28 17.12 -4.84
N GLY A 989 -6.83 16.94 -3.64
CA GLY A 989 -7.37 15.65 -3.19
C GLY A 989 -6.27 14.66 -2.81
N VAL A 990 -6.64 13.39 -2.63
CA VAL A 990 -5.69 12.35 -2.15
C VAL A 990 -4.51 12.17 -3.11
N LEU A 991 -4.78 12.05 -4.41
CA LEU A 991 -3.74 11.84 -5.43
C LEU A 991 -2.78 13.05 -5.52
N GLY A 992 -3.32 14.27 -5.55
CA GLY A 992 -2.49 15.49 -5.55
C GLY A 992 -1.67 15.65 -4.26
N ALA A 993 -2.21 15.25 -3.12
CA ALA A 993 -1.48 15.21 -1.86
C ALA A 993 -0.37 14.15 -1.85
N MET A 994 -0.59 12.97 -2.44
CA MET A 994 0.40 11.90 -2.59
C MET A 994 1.57 12.33 -3.47
N GLU A 995 1.31 13.02 -4.59
CA GLU A 995 2.38 13.56 -5.43
C GLU A 995 3.27 14.58 -4.72
N ARG A 996 2.70 15.32 -3.75
CA ARG A 996 3.43 16.26 -2.88
C ARG A 996 3.99 15.57 -1.63
N MET A 997 3.86 14.25 -1.53
CA MET A 997 4.27 13.41 -0.40
C MET A 997 3.68 13.85 0.94
N TYR A 998 2.50 14.48 0.92
CA TYR A 998 1.92 15.07 2.13
C TYR A 998 1.63 14.00 3.20
N GLN A 999 0.92 12.94 2.82
CA GLN A 999 0.57 11.86 3.73
C GLN A 999 1.83 11.22 4.30
N ARG A 1000 2.77 10.83 3.42
CA ARG A 1000 4.02 10.17 3.78
C ARG A 1000 4.88 11.02 4.72
N ASN A 1001 5.04 12.32 4.43
CA ASN A 1001 5.78 13.24 5.30
C ASN A 1001 5.12 13.39 6.65
N LYS A 1002 3.80 13.56 6.70
CA LYS A 1002 3.06 13.69 7.96
C LYS A 1002 3.16 12.44 8.83
N ILE A 1003 3.04 11.25 8.23
CA ILE A 1003 3.24 9.96 8.91
C ILE A 1003 4.67 9.88 9.49
N GLN A 1004 5.68 10.26 8.71
CA GLN A 1004 7.08 10.26 9.16
C GLN A 1004 7.32 11.26 10.30
N GLU A 1005 6.74 12.45 10.23
CA GLU A 1005 6.85 13.48 11.29
C GLU A 1005 6.24 13.00 12.60
N GLU A 1006 5.04 12.42 12.55
CA GLU A 1006 4.36 11.83 13.72
C GLU A 1006 5.13 10.63 14.26
N SER A 1007 5.70 9.80 13.39
CA SER A 1007 6.56 8.67 13.78
C SER A 1007 7.82 9.13 14.51
N LEU A 1008 8.50 10.15 13.98
CA LEU A 1008 9.69 10.74 14.61
C LEU A 1008 9.37 11.36 15.96
N HIS A 1009 8.22 12.03 16.08
CA HIS A 1009 7.76 12.58 17.36
C HIS A 1009 7.55 11.48 18.40
N TYR A 1010 6.85 10.40 18.05
CA TYR A 1010 6.66 9.25 18.94
C TYR A 1010 7.99 8.61 19.37
N GLU A 1011 8.89 8.30 18.43
CA GLU A 1011 10.18 7.68 18.79
C GLU A 1011 11.03 8.61 19.64
N HIS A 1012 10.99 9.92 19.39
CA HIS A 1012 11.66 10.90 20.25
C HIS A 1012 11.16 10.83 21.69
N LEU A 1013 9.84 10.93 21.91
CA LEU A 1013 9.25 10.87 23.26
C LEU A 1013 9.50 9.53 23.95
N LYS A 1014 9.48 8.42 23.20
CA LYS A 1014 9.80 7.09 23.69
C LYS A 1014 11.27 6.99 24.14
N HIS A 1015 12.21 7.55 23.39
CA HIS A 1015 13.63 7.52 23.72
C HIS A 1015 14.01 8.48 24.84
N THR A 1016 13.38 9.67 24.93
CA THR A 1016 13.61 10.62 26.03
C THR A 1016 12.95 10.16 27.33
N GLY A 1017 11.91 9.32 27.24
CA GLY A 1017 11.12 8.85 28.39
C GLY A 1017 9.94 9.75 28.74
N GLU A 1018 9.70 10.83 27.97
CA GLU A 1018 8.53 11.71 28.14
C GLU A 1018 7.21 10.98 27.88
N LEU A 1019 7.23 9.99 26.97
CA LEU A 1019 6.13 9.02 26.81
C LEU A 1019 6.46 7.75 27.63
N PRO A 1020 5.79 7.51 28.77
CA PRO A 1020 6.10 6.36 29.61
C PRO A 1020 5.65 5.04 28.96
N LEU A 1021 6.59 4.15 28.69
CA LEU A 1021 6.37 2.80 28.19
C LEU A 1021 6.88 1.77 29.21
N VAL A 1022 5.92 1.16 29.92
CA VAL A 1022 6.17 0.16 30.98
C VAL A 1022 6.93 -1.05 30.41
N GLY A 1023 8.07 -1.38 31.02
CA GLY A 1023 8.96 -2.46 30.60
C GLY A 1023 10.02 -2.04 29.57
N VAL A 1024 9.90 -0.84 28.98
CA VAL A 1024 10.80 -0.35 27.90
C VAL A 1024 11.69 0.80 28.38
N ASN A 1025 11.11 1.92 28.81
CA ASN A 1025 11.83 3.11 29.29
C ASN A 1025 11.53 3.44 30.76
N THR A 1026 10.50 2.82 31.35
CA THR A 1026 10.15 2.92 32.77
C THR A 1026 9.71 1.56 33.30
N PHE A 1027 9.75 1.37 34.62
CA PHE A 1027 9.47 0.08 35.28
C PHE A 1027 10.27 -1.09 34.67
N LEU A 1028 11.60 -0.91 34.63
CA LEU A 1028 12.52 -1.90 34.05
C LEU A 1028 12.77 -3.06 35.01
N ASN A 1029 13.11 -4.23 34.48
CA ASN A 1029 13.52 -5.37 35.27
C ASN A 1029 14.81 -5.08 36.08
N SER A 1030 14.99 -5.77 37.20
CA SER A 1030 16.18 -5.62 38.07
C SER A 1030 17.51 -5.95 37.37
N LYS A 1031 17.47 -6.72 36.27
CA LYS A 1031 18.62 -7.05 35.41
C LYS A 1031 18.77 -6.12 34.19
N GLY A 1032 18.00 -5.02 34.14
CA GLY A 1032 17.70 -4.29 32.91
C GLY A 1032 16.66 -5.06 32.07
N SER A 1033 15.98 -4.39 31.13
CA SER A 1033 15.02 -5.05 30.22
C SER A 1033 15.70 -5.43 28.89
N PRO A 1034 16.39 -6.59 28.80
CA PRO A 1034 16.94 -7.07 27.53
C PRO A 1034 15.82 -7.56 26.62
N THR A 1035 16.14 -7.69 25.33
CA THR A 1035 15.26 -8.39 24.37
C THR A 1035 15.10 -9.86 24.80
N ILE A 1036 13.86 -10.34 24.85
CA ILE A 1036 13.58 -11.74 25.19
C ILE A 1036 13.69 -12.58 23.92
N VAL A 1037 14.47 -13.66 23.96
CA VAL A 1037 14.53 -14.63 22.86
C VAL A 1037 13.44 -15.70 23.09
N PRO A 1038 12.47 -15.88 22.18
CA PRO A 1038 11.44 -16.90 22.28
C PRO A 1038 12.06 -18.30 22.26
N ARG A 1039 11.40 -19.27 22.91
CA ARG A 1039 11.83 -20.68 22.87
C ARG A 1039 11.63 -21.32 21.49
N GLU A 1040 10.66 -20.82 20.74
CA GLU A 1040 10.29 -21.30 19.41
C GLU A 1040 10.13 -20.10 18.48
N VAL A 1041 10.69 -20.19 17.28
CA VAL A 1041 10.57 -19.17 16.22
C VAL A 1041 10.02 -19.87 14.99
N ILE A 1042 8.96 -19.30 14.42
CA ILE A 1042 8.30 -19.89 13.25
C ILE A 1042 9.04 -19.44 11.99
N ARG A 1043 9.62 -20.41 11.28
CA ARG A 1043 10.23 -20.24 9.96
C ARG A 1043 9.84 -21.41 9.05
N SER A 1044 9.94 -21.19 7.75
CA SER A 1044 9.84 -22.25 6.74
C SER A 1044 11.07 -23.16 6.78
N THR A 1045 10.86 -24.45 6.58
CA THR A 1045 11.97 -25.42 6.47
C THR A 1045 12.53 -25.48 5.05
N ALA A 1046 13.74 -26.01 4.87
CA ALA A 1046 14.32 -26.20 3.54
C ALA A 1046 13.44 -27.12 2.67
N GLU A 1047 12.86 -28.17 3.25
CA GLU A 1047 11.98 -29.11 2.55
C GLU A 1047 10.70 -28.43 2.05
N GLU A 1048 10.12 -27.51 2.82
CA GLU A 1048 8.95 -26.72 2.40
C GLU A 1048 9.29 -25.81 1.21
N LYS A 1049 10.47 -25.18 1.23
CA LYS A 1049 10.94 -24.30 0.15
C LYS A 1049 11.19 -25.09 -1.14
N GLU A 1050 11.92 -26.20 -1.05
CA GLU A 1050 12.15 -27.10 -2.18
C GLU A 1050 10.84 -27.63 -2.75
N LEU A 1051 9.88 -28.00 -1.90
CA LEU A 1051 8.57 -28.47 -2.35
C LEU A 1051 7.84 -27.39 -3.17
N GLN A 1052 7.84 -26.14 -2.71
CA GLN A 1052 7.20 -25.04 -3.44
C GLN A 1052 7.86 -24.77 -4.80
N ILE A 1053 9.20 -24.78 -4.86
CA ILE A 1053 9.92 -24.61 -6.13
C ILE A 1053 9.62 -25.77 -7.09
N ASN A 1054 9.62 -27.02 -6.60
CA ASN A 1054 9.30 -28.19 -7.41
C ASN A 1054 7.85 -28.17 -7.92
N ASN A 1055 6.89 -27.78 -7.07
CA ASN A 1055 5.49 -27.60 -7.47
C ASN A 1055 5.34 -26.54 -8.58
N LEU A 1056 6.01 -25.40 -8.43
CA LEU A 1056 6.05 -24.33 -9.43
C LEU A 1056 6.62 -24.83 -10.77
N GLN A 1057 7.76 -25.51 -10.76
CA GLN A 1057 8.39 -26.03 -11.97
C GLN A 1057 7.49 -27.06 -12.67
N ALA A 1058 6.84 -27.94 -11.90
CA ALA A 1058 5.88 -28.90 -12.43
C ALA A 1058 4.67 -28.21 -13.07
N PHE A 1059 4.15 -27.14 -12.45
CA PHE A 1059 3.07 -26.33 -13.00
C PHE A 1059 3.48 -25.65 -14.32
N ARG A 1060 4.64 -24.98 -14.34
CA ARG A 1060 5.18 -24.32 -15.56
C ARG A 1060 5.36 -25.34 -16.70
N LYS A 1061 5.94 -26.50 -16.41
CA LYS A 1061 6.14 -27.56 -17.40
C LYS A 1061 4.82 -28.05 -17.99
N ARG A 1062 3.80 -28.23 -17.16
CA ARG A 1062 2.46 -28.68 -17.57
C ARG A 1062 1.76 -27.69 -18.50
N HIS A 1063 1.97 -26.39 -18.29
CA HIS A 1063 1.22 -25.34 -18.97
C HIS A 1063 2.04 -24.50 -19.96
N ALA A 1064 3.29 -24.87 -20.27
CA ALA A 1064 4.24 -24.06 -21.04
C ALA A 1064 3.66 -23.46 -22.34
N GLN A 1065 2.95 -24.27 -23.14
CA GLN A 1065 2.35 -23.80 -24.40
C GLN A 1065 1.21 -22.81 -24.17
N GLN A 1066 0.28 -23.15 -23.25
CA GLN A 1066 -0.90 -22.32 -23.00
C GLN A 1066 -0.55 -21.02 -22.26
N ALA A 1067 0.50 -21.06 -21.43
CA ALA A 1067 1.00 -19.89 -20.71
C ALA A 1067 1.44 -18.79 -21.68
N GLU A 1068 2.20 -19.11 -22.73
CA GLU A 1068 2.66 -18.11 -23.71
C GLU A 1068 1.48 -17.41 -24.42
N ILE A 1069 0.46 -18.19 -24.81
CA ILE A 1069 -0.76 -17.68 -25.45
C ILE A 1069 -1.51 -16.75 -24.49
N SER A 1070 -1.67 -17.18 -23.24
CA SER A 1070 -2.43 -16.46 -22.21
C SER A 1070 -1.74 -15.15 -21.81
N LEU A 1071 -0.41 -15.15 -21.65
CA LEU A 1071 0.37 -13.94 -21.35
C LEU A 1071 0.37 -12.95 -22.52
N ARG A 1072 0.42 -13.43 -23.78
CA ARG A 1072 0.28 -12.56 -24.96
C ARG A 1072 -1.09 -11.89 -24.99
N HIS A 1073 -2.16 -12.65 -24.74
CA HIS A 1073 -3.52 -12.09 -24.67
C HIS A 1073 -3.64 -11.08 -23.53
N LEU A 1074 -3.11 -11.37 -22.35
CA LEU A 1074 -3.14 -10.45 -21.21
C LEU A 1074 -2.45 -9.11 -21.51
N ARG A 1075 -1.27 -9.15 -22.15
CA ARG A 1075 -0.55 -7.93 -22.60
C ARG A 1075 -1.35 -7.15 -23.65
N GLN A 1076 -1.98 -7.85 -24.59
CA GLN A 1076 -2.83 -7.22 -25.60
C GLN A 1076 -4.01 -6.48 -24.95
N VAL A 1077 -4.73 -7.14 -24.04
CA VAL A 1077 -5.85 -6.53 -23.29
C VAL A 1077 -5.39 -5.30 -22.51
N ALA A 1078 -4.19 -5.33 -21.93
CA ALA A 1078 -3.61 -4.18 -21.23
C ALA A 1078 -3.37 -2.98 -22.17
N VAL A 1079 -2.80 -3.22 -23.36
CA VAL A 1079 -2.50 -2.20 -24.37
C VAL A 1079 -3.79 -1.63 -24.99
N GLU A 1080 -4.78 -2.48 -25.23
CA GLU A 1080 -6.10 -2.10 -25.77
C GLU A 1080 -7.02 -1.47 -24.71
N ASN A 1081 -6.56 -1.36 -23.46
CA ASN A 1081 -7.32 -0.86 -22.31
C ASN A 1081 -8.63 -1.62 -22.03
N GLY A 1082 -8.66 -2.94 -22.28
CA GLY A 1082 -9.76 -3.82 -21.88
C GLY A 1082 -9.82 -4.11 -20.38
N ASN A 1083 -10.78 -4.92 -19.94
CA ASN A 1083 -10.91 -5.35 -18.55
C ASN A 1083 -9.88 -6.45 -18.24
N LEU A 1084 -8.87 -6.11 -17.45
CA LEU A 1084 -7.77 -7.03 -17.15
C LEU A 1084 -8.17 -8.16 -16.21
N PHE A 1085 -9.10 -7.93 -15.28
CA PHE A 1085 -9.51 -8.96 -14.33
C PHE A 1085 -10.28 -10.10 -15.02
N ALA A 1086 -11.08 -9.80 -16.04
CA ALA A 1086 -11.70 -10.81 -16.89
C ALA A 1086 -10.65 -11.70 -17.57
N ALA A 1087 -9.61 -11.12 -18.17
CA ALA A 1087 -8.51 -11.89 -18.77
C ALA A 1087 -7.69 -12.68 -17.72
N LEU A 1088 -7.53 -12.13 -16.51
CA LEU A 1088 -6.86 -12.81 -15.41
C LEU A 1088 -7.60 -14.08 -14.96
N MET A 1089 -8.94 -14.06 -14.93
CA MET A 1089 -9.74 -15.25 -14.56
C MET A 1089 -9.41 -16.47 -15.44
N ASP A 1090 -8.98 -16.25 -16.68
CA ASP A 1090 -8.51 -17.28 -17.60
C ASP A 1090 -7.01 -17.56 -17.45
N ALA A 1091 -6.18 -16.51 -17.46
CA ALA A 1091 -4.72 -16.64 -17.46
C ALA A 1091 -4.19 -17.41 -16.25
N VAL A 1092 -4.78 -17.21 -15.07
CA VAL A 1092 -4.35 -17.86 -13.83
C VAL A 1092 -4.45 -19.39 -13.82
N ARG A 1093 -5.20 -19.98 -14.76
CA ARG A 1093 -5.32 -21.43 -14.91
C ARG A 1093 -4.07 -22.04 -15.53
N TYR A 1094 -3.24 -21.24 -16.19
CA TYR A 1094 -2.08 -21.68 -16.97
C TYR A 1094 -0.79 -20.95 -16.60
N CYS A 1095 -0.88 -19.78 -16.00
CA CYS A 1095 0.25 -18.92 -15.68
C CYS A 1095 0.46 -18.84 -14.16
N THR A 1096 1.72 -18.77 -13.76
CA THR A 1096 2.12 -18.52 -12.37
C THR A 1096 1.97 -17.04 -12.02
N LEU A 1097 2.03 -16.73 -10.73
CA LEU A 1097 1.98 -15.37 -10.21
C LEU A 1097 3.07 -14.48 -10.83
N GLY A 1098 4.32 -14.93 -10.78
CA GLY A 1098 5.47 -14.22 -11.36
C GLY A 1098 5.34 -14.03 -12.87
N GLN A 1099 4.92 -15.06 -13.61
CA GLN A 1099 4.70 -14.95 -15.06
C GLN A 1099 3.70 -13.84 -15.42
N ILE A 1100 2.60 -13.75 -14.68
CA ILE A 1100 1.57 -12.71 -14.87
C ILE A 1100 2.14 -11.34 -14.52
N THR A 1101 2.78 -11.20 -13.36
CA THR A 1101 3.35 -9.93 -12.89
C THR A 1101 4.37 -9.36 -13.86
N HIS A 1102 5.34 -10.17 -14.31
CA HIS A 1102 6.38 -9.73 -15.25
C HIS A 1102 5.81 -9.38 -16.63
N ALA A 1103 4.81 -10.12 -17.12
CA ALA A 1103 4.13 -9.75 -18.37
C ALA A 1103 3.44 -8.38 -18.28
N LEU A 1104 2.90 -8.02 -17.11
CA LEU A 1104 2.33 -6.69 -16.86
C LEU A 1104 3.41 -5.61 -16.59
N TYR A 1105 4.61 -5.98 -16.13
CA TYR A 1105 5.76 -5.07 -16.05
C TYR A 1105 6.34 -4.70 -17.41
N GLU A 1106 6.45 -5.66 -18.33
CA GLU A 1106 6.82 -5.42 -19.74
C GLU A 1106 5.84 -4.46 -20.41
N VAL A 1107 4.59 -4.53 -19.94
CA VAL A 1107 3.59 -3.48 -20.02
C VAL A 1107 4.18 -2.08 -19.94
N GLY A 1108 4.87 -1.81 -18.84
CA GLY A 1108 5.05 -0.49 -18.25
C GLY A 1108 4.17 -0.30 -17.01
N GLY A 1109 3.62 -1.39 -16.47
CA GLY A 1109 2.88 -1.39 -15.23
C GLY A 1109 3.76 -1.22 -13.99
N GLN A 1110 5.08 -1.40 -14.05
CA GLN A 1110 5.96 -1.46 -12.86
C GLN A 1110 5.94 -0.16 -12.03
N TYR A 1111 5.83 -0.30 -10.71
CA TYR A 1111 5.83 0.82 -9.77
C TYR A 1111 7.15 1.61 -9.81
N ARG A 1112 7.05 2.94 -9.93
CA ARG A 1112 8.18 3.85 -9.74
C ARG A 1112 8.17 4.39 -8.33
N ARG A 1113 9.25 4.16 -7.59
CA ARG A 1113 9.37 4.59 -6.20
C ARG A 1113 9.39 6.12 -6.11
N ASN A 1114 8.59 6.65 -5.19
CA ASN A 1114 8.59 8.05 -4.83
C ASN A 1114 9.45 8.26 -3.57
N MET A 1115 10.20 9.37 -3.48
CA MET A 1115 11.01 9.71 -2.29
C MET A 1115 10.47 10.92 -1.55
#